data_AF-A0A2R4QNI9-F1
#
_entry.id   AF-A0A2R4QNI9-F1
#
_cell.length_a   1.000
_cell.length_b   1.000
_cell.length_c   1.000
_cell.angle_alpha   90.00
_cell.angle_beta   90.00
_cell.angle_gamma   90.00
#
_symmetry.space_group_name_H-M   'P 1'
#
loop_
_entity.id
_entity.type
_entity.pdbx_description
1 polymer ?
#
loop_
_entity_poly.entity_id
_entity_poly.type
_entity_poly.pdbx_seq_one_letter_code
_entity_poly.pdbx_strand_id
1 'polypeptide(L)'
;MDFHSIDDYFHENSLTQGSEGVAGASTEAILERVYHDIAFGSEKLLNLDMLVMEIARRASDIEPLMRDPRSISAELVDKAFEFDVLHSIVDSEVSELENLAVSIQTDIGDAETKAFGEEPGSRVTDKLCTRKESLKQMQDVISDIRTQLATFEKAIQPSHGKQGNSEGMGYENGHMSGHTAMQAEDQRNVLQMLQQSIASKLDLENKLCDSQSVVEGLKMKLHHAEQESCFLEESMKELYERMFSAENASQLFLGTLKELLGKLDTTQFYLSASIHREGDLKSKLEENLMKLSANKSTREIVLGDSDNDASQEPVQMQVLPPPEFLTLWNKVQQLEELLRDSGSQLQQSSLSRGATEEEQDTVQSEISTFGNIINDLKLAISNAESRTQNAETRCTQLTQTNVQLNGELNSLKSQGSDRAGLLETKLKESDTQLEHARASVDAIVEQQGMLRLSMSDMEHVIEDLKEKYSKAETRAESAESKCSLLTDTNLELSEELSFLRGRVESLENSLHEANQLKVSSAKDIASKTKTIMDLVAKLALERERLHVQIVTLTKKNRMLAQKCKENVSERILLCKNVTTTEGELRPSQAKRAGNTPQEEVEADEVIPVEDESGAGSAPETVRSIEPTMLNWKYISAAVLALLAAVVVYYYQSDDGVQQLLRQFVG
;
A
#
# COMPACT_ATOMS: atom_id res chain seq x y z
N MET A 1 8.99 21.40 -15.04
CA MET A 1 10.12 21.47 -14.09
C MET A 1 9.69 20.53 -12.99
N ASP A 2 10.03 19.28 -13.22
CA ASP A 2 9.25 18.13 -12.79
C ASP A 2 10.07 17.39 -11.75
N PHE A 3 9.59 17.41 -10.50
CA PHE A 3 10.04 16.47 -9.48
C PHE A 3 9.07 15.30 -9.54
N HIS A 4 9.50 14.22 -10.20
CA HIS A 4 8.82 12.93 -10.17
C HIS A 4 9.20 12.21 -8.87
N SER A 5 8.16 11.85 -8.13
CA SER A 5 8.16 10.96 -6.98
C SER A 5 8.73 9.59 -7.38
N ILE A 6 9.81 9.18 -6.71
CA ILE A 6 10.35 7.81 -6.71
C ILE A 6 9.91 7.24 -5.37
N ASP A 7 8.80 6.49 -5.36
CA ASP A 7 8.38 5.77 -4.15
C ASP A 7 7.52 4.55 -4.54
N ASP A 8 8.04 3.75 -5.47
CA ASP A 8 7.33 2.58 -5.99
C ASP A 8 8.33 1.44 -6.27
N TYR A 9 9.02 0.97 -5.23
CA TYR A 9 9.98 -0.14 -5.33
C TYR A 9 10.07 -1.01 -4.07
N PHE A 10 8.96 -1.30 -3.38
CA PHE A 10 8.94 -2.35 -2.35
C PHE A 10 7.58 -3.08 -2.26
N HIS A 11 7.24 -3.88 -3.26
CA HIS A 11 6.63 -5.22 -3.09
C HIS A 11 6.10 -5.79 -4.42
N GLU A 12 6.98 -6.38 -5.22
CA GLU A 12 6.54 -7.42 -6.15
C GLU A 12 7.64 -8.47 -6.32
N ASN A 13 7.60 -9.50 -5.47
CA ASN A 13 8.21 -10.79 -5.78
C ASN A 13 7.45 -11.90 -5.04
N SER A 14 6.18 -12.05 -5.41
CA SER A 14 5.47 -13.31 -5.22
C SER A 14 4.66 -13.61 -6.48
N LEU A 15 5.35 -14.19 -7.48
CA LEU A 15 4.67 -14.93 -8.54
C LEU A 15 5.02 -16.42 -8.43
N THR A 16 4.00 -17.18 -8.08
CA THR A 16 3.85 -18.62 -8.24
C THR A 16 4.16 -19.07 -9.66
N GLN A 17 5.04 -20.06 -9.79
CA GLN A 17 5.04 -20.97 -10.95
C GLN A 17 4.90 -22.40 -10.44
N GLY A 18 3.75 -23.02 -10.72
CA GLY A 18 3.56 -24.45 -10.55
C GLY A 18 4.26 -25.21 -11.67
N SER A 19 5.30 -25.96 -11.32
CA SER A 19 5.71 -27.21 -11.95
C SER A 19 6.84 -27.81 -11.12
N GLU A 20 6.74 -29.11 -10.87
CA GLU A 20 7.70 -30.01 -10.21
C GLU A 20 9.19 -29.63 -10.29
N GLY A 21 9.87 -29.75 -9.15
CA GLY A 21 11.31 -29.98 -9.11
C GLY A 21 12.07 -29.05 -8.18
N VAL A 22 12.52 -29.59 -7.04
CA VAL A 22 13.57 -29.02 -6.21
C VAL A 22 14.82 -28.79 -7.08
N ALA A 23 15.05 -27.56 -7.51
CA ALA A 23 16.27 -27.14 -8.19
C ALA A 23 16.66 -25.77 -7.63
N GLY A 24 17.76 -25.75 -6.86
CA GLY A 24 18.27 -24.53 -6.25
C GLY A 24 18.55 -23.45 -7.30
N ALA A 25 18.33 -22.18 -6.94
CA ALA A 25 18.66 -21.03 -7.75
C ALA A 25 20.08 -21.17 -8.33
N SER A 26 20.20 -21.06 -9.65
CA SER A 26 21.46 -21.16 -10.37
C SER A 26 22.45 -20.11 -9.88
N THR A 27 23.74 -20.43 -9.87
CA THR A 27 24.82 -19.51 -9.47
C THR A 27 24.74 -18.19 -10.23
N GLU A 28 24.45 -18.26 -11.54
CA GLU A 28 24.29 -17.08 -12.40
C GLU A 28 23.12 -16.17 -11.97
N ALA A 29 22.01 -16.72 -11.49
CA ALA A 29 20.87 -15.92 -11.03
C ALA A 29 21.15 -15.17 -9.72
N ILE A 30 21.86 -15.80 -8.79
CA ILE A 30 22.32 -15.16 -7.54
C ILE A 30 23.31 -14.04 -7.86
N LEU A 31 24.19 -14.29 -8.81
CA LEU A 31 25.18 -13.35 -9.31
C LEU A 31 24.53 -12.12 -9.95
N GLU A 32 23.51 -12.28 -10.79
CA GLU A 32 22.75 -11.14 -11.33
C GLU A 32 22.01 -10.37 -10.23
N ARG A 33 21.41 -11.04 -9.24
CA ARG A 33 20.80 -10.36 -8.08
C ARG A 33 21.81 -9.49 -7.33
N VAL A 34 22.95 -10.05 -6.96
CA VAL A 34 24.06 -9.34 -6.31
C VAL A 34 24.51 -8.12 -7.12
N TYR A 35 24.53 -8.21 -8.45
CA TYR A 35 24.87 -7.05 -9.29
C TYR A 35 23.88 -5.90 -9.17
N HIS A 36 22.58 -6.20 -9.23
CA HIS A 36 21.54 -5.18 -9.12
C HIS A 36 21.51 -4.57 -7.72
N ASP A 37 21.68 -5.39 -6.67
CA ASP A 37 21.71 -4.91 -5.28
C ASP A 37 22.93 -4.02 -5.01
N ILE A 38 24.11 -4.36 -5.55
CA ILE A 38 25.30 -3.50 -5.46
C ILE A 38 25.10 -2.20 -6.25
N ALA A 39 24.51 -2.26 -7.45
CA ALA A 39 24.25 -1.07 -8.27
C ALA A 39 23.27 -0.11 -7.56
N PHE A 40 22.18 -0.65 -7.03
CA PHE A 40 21.20 0.08 -6.22
C PHE A 40 21.84 0.70 -4.98
N GLY A 41 22.60 -0.10 -4.21
CA GLY A 41 23.29 0.37 -3.01
C GLY A 41 24.30 1.48 -3.33
N SER A 42 25.03 1.36 -4.44
CA SER A 42 26.01 2.36 -4.89
C SER A 42 25.35 3.68 -5.32
N GLU A 43 24.20 3.63 -6.00
CA GLU A 43 23.44 4.82 -6.38
C GLU A 43 22.85 5.52 -5.14
N LYS A 44 22.22 4.75 -4.24
CA LYS A 44 21.70 5.26 -2.97
C LYS A 44 22.80 5.91 -2.14
N LEU A 45 23.99 5.31 -2.13
CA LEU A 45 25.14 5.82 -1.41
C LEU A 45 25.72 7.11 -2.01
N LEU A 46 25.70 7.27 -3.35
CA LEU A 46 26.04 8.55 -3.99
C LEU A 46 25.06 9.67 -3.60
N ASN A 47 23.77 9.35 -3.50
CA ASN A 47 22.75 10.29 -3.06
C ASN A 47 22.93 10.67 -1.58
N LEU A 48 23.26 9.69 -0.72
CA LEU A 48 23.56 9.95 0.69
C LEU A 48 24.82 10.77 0.88
N ASP A 49 25.88 10.54 0.09
CA ASP A 49 27.10 11.37 0.15
C ASP A 49 26.80 12.85 -0.15
N MET A 50 25.91 13.11 -1.12
CA MET A 50 25.42 14.47 -1.40
C MET A 50 24.69 15.09 -0.21
N LEU A 51 23.86 14.30 0.47
CA LEU A 51 23.12 14.74 1.64
C LEU A 51 24.04 14.97 2.85
N VAL A 52 25.03 14.10 3.05
CA VAL A 52 26.07 14.24 4.08
C VAL A 52 26.88 15.50 3.87
N MET A 53 27.25 15.84 2.64
CA MET A 53 27.92 17.11 2.33
C MET A 53 27.07 18.34 2.71
N GLU A 54 25.76 18.28 2.47
CA GLU A 54 24.83 19.36 2.84
C GLU A 54 24.63 19.46 4.36
N ILE A 55 24.57 18.32 5.05
CA ILE A 55 24.58 18.25 6.52
C ILE A 55 25.88 18.83 7.07
N ALA A 56 27.04 18.53 6.46
CA ALA A 56 28.33 19.08 6.87
C ALA A 56 28.36 20.60 6.76
N ARG A 57 27.83 21.14 5.66
CA ARG A 57 27.69 22.59 5.45
C ARG A 57 26.83 23.22 6.55
N ARG A 58 25.69 22.60 6.87
CA ARG A 58 24.77 23.08 7.91
C ARG A 58 25.34 22.94 9.32
N ALA A 59 26.07 21.87 9.61
CA ALA A 59 26.78 21.68 10.88
C ALA A 59 27.75 22.83 11.14
N SER A 60 28.50 23.25 10.11
CA SER A 60 29.43 24.38 10.22
C SER A 60 28.75 25.74 10.43
N ASP A 61 27.49 25.89 10.00
CA ASP A 61 26.69 27.09 10.24
C ASP A 61 26.18 27.13 11.70
N ILE A 62 25.90 25.97 12.31
CA ILE A 62 25.32 25.81 13.66
C ILE A 62 26.41 25.83 14.76
N GLU A 63 27.58 25.25 14.51
CA GLU A 63 28.70 25.11 15.47
C GLU A 63 29.13 26.44 16.15
N PRO A 64 29.23 27.60 15.46
CA PRO A 64 29.61 28.87 16.07
C PRO A 64 28.50 29.47 16.96
N LEU A 65 27.23 29.16 16.66
CA LEU A 65 26.06 29.78 17.27
C LEU A 65 25.65 29.12 18.60
N MET A 66 26.03 27.84 18.79
CA MET A 66 25.83 27.09 20.03
C MET A 66 26.79 27.51 21.16
N ARG A 67 27.82 28.31 20.85
CA ARG A 67 28.83 28.78 21.83
C ARG A 67 28.40 30.02 22.63
N ASP A 68 27.44 30.81 22.14
CA ASP A 68 26.93 32.00 22.84
C ASP A 68 25.46 31.80 23.26
N PRO A 69 25.19 31.51 24.55
CA PRO A 69 23.83 31.29 25.05
C PRO A 69 22.94 32.55 25.01
N ARG A 70 23.46 33.73 24.63
CA ARG A 70 22.68 34.97 24.49
C ARG A 70 22.10 35.20 23.09
N SER A 71 22.42 34.36 22.10
CA SER A 71 21.98 34.50 20.70
C SER A 71 20.99 33.43 20.23
N ILE A 72 20.36 32.68 21.15
CA ILE A 72 19.36 31.67 20.80
C ILE A 72 18.10 32.38 20.25
N SER A 73 17.94 32.37 18.93
CA SER A 73 16.73 32.83 18.22
C SER A 73 15.86 31.62 17.83
N ALA A 74 14.57 31.86 17.57
CA ALA A 74 13.67 30.81 17.06
C ALA A 74 14.19 30.17 15.76
N GLU A 75 14.81 30.98 14.88
CA GLU A 75 15.41 30.51 13.63
C GLU A 75 16.60 29.55 13.85
N LEU A 76 17.32 29.69 14.97
CA LEU A 76 18.41 28.77 15.34
C LEU A 76 17.85 27.41 15.78
N VAL A 77 16.77 27.42 16.55
CA VAL A 77 16.10 26.21 17.03
C VAL A 77 15.52 25.43 15.85
N ASP A 78 14.90 26.12 14.89
CA ASP A 78 14.38 25.50 13.67
C ASP A 78 15.51 24.86 12.82
N LYS A 79 16.65 25.53 12.68
CA LYS A 79 17.82 24.99 11.96
C LYS A 79 18.48 23.81 12.68
N ALA A 80 18.53 23.83 14.01
CA ALA A 80 19.01 22.71 14.81
C ALA A 80 18.08 21.49 14.68
N PHE A 81 16.77 21.71 14.69
CA PHE A 81 15.79 20.65 14.47
C PHE A 81 15.90 20.07 13.05
N GLU A 82 16.02 20.91 12.01
CA GLU A 82 16.23 20.44 10.64
C GLU A 82 17.53 19.63 10.50
N PHE A 83 18.60 20.07 11.17
CA PHE A 83 19.84 19.32 11.25
C PHE A 83 19.65 17.95 11.92
N ASP A 84 18.98 17.88 13.07
CA ASP A 84 18.75 16.64 13.80
C ASP A 84 17.91 15.65 12.99
N VAL A 85 16.89 16.14 12.26
CA VAL A 85 16.05 15.32 11.37
C VAL A 85 16.90 14.77 10.22
N LEU A 86 17.66 15.62 9.52
CA LEU A 86 18.50 15.19 8.39
C LEU A 86 19.59 14.20 8.83
N HIS A 87 20.23 14.45 9.97
CA HIS A 87 21.19 13.52 10.56
C HIS A 87 20.56 12.17 10.86
N SER A 88 19.37 12.16 11.46
CA SER A 88 18.64 10.93 11.80
C SER A 88 18.21 10.14 10.56
N ILE A 89 17.79 10.83 9.49
CA ILE A 89 17.49 10.21 8.21
C ILE A 89 18.74 9.54 7.65
N VAL A 90 19.86 10.26 7.55
CA VAL A 90 21.10 9.69 7.01
C VAL A 90 21.61 8.51 7.85
N ASP A 91 21.55 8.58 9.18
CA ASP A 91 21.96 7.45 10.05
C ASP A 91 21.08 6.21 9.85
N SER A 92 19.76 6.40 9.69
CA SER A 92 18.83 5.30 9.36
C SER A 92 19.15 4.68 8.00
N GLU A 93 19.33 5.51 6.97
CA GLU A 93 19.60 5.07 5.60
C GLU A 93 20.96 4.36 5.46
N VAL A 94 21.98 4.84 6.17
CA VAL A 94 23.29 4.19 6.26
C VAL A 94 23.18 2.83 6.95
N SER A 95 22.35 2.71 8.00
CA SER A 95 22.10 1.44 8.69
C SER A 95 21.39 0.42 7.78
N GLU A 96 20.47 0.87 6.91
CA GLU A 96 19.86 0.01 5.90
C GLU A 96 20.88 -0.47 4.86
N LEU A 97 21.77 0.40 4.39
CA LEU A 97 22.84 0.02 3.46
C LEU A 97 23.84 -0.96 4.08
N GLU A 98 24.13 -0.84 5.39
CA GLU A 98 24.92 -1.84 6.13
C GLU A 98 24.22 -3.21 6.11
N ASN A 99 22.91 -3.24 6.35
CA ASN A 99 22.12 -4.48 6.29
C ASN A 99 22.10 -5.09 4.87
N LEU A 100 21.93 -4.25 3.84
CA LEU A 100 22.01 -4.67 2.44
C LEU A 100 23.37 -5.26 2.11
N ALA A 101 24.46 -4.63 2.57
CA ALA A 101 25.82 -5.13 2.36
C ALA A 101 26.04 -6.51 3.02
N VAL A 102 25.47 -6.74 4.21
CA VAL A 102 25.49 -8.05 4.89
C VAL A 102 24.69 -9.11 4.11
N SER A 103 23.53 -8.73 3.56
CA SER A 103 22.72 -9.62 2.70
C SER A 103 23.50 -10.02 1.44
N ILE A 104 24.07 -9.05 0.73
CA ILE A 104 24.88 -9.29 -0.47
C ILE A 104 26.09 -10.18 -0.15
N GLN A 105 26.74 -9.97 1.01
CA GLN A 105 27.86 -10.81 1.44
C GLN A 105 27.45 -12.27 1.66
N THR A 106 26.25 -12.49 2.19
CA THR A 106 25.68 -13.84 2.38
C THR A 106 25.40 -14.50 1.03
N ASP A 107 24.78 -13.76 0.09
CA ASP A 107 24.49 -14.25 -1.27
C ASP A 107 25.78 -14.56 -2.06
N ILE A 108 26.83 -13.74 -1.91
CA ILE A 108 28.15 -14.03 -2.47
C ILE A 108 28.73 -15.31 -1.86
N GLY A 109 28.63 -15.50 -0.54
CA GLY A 109 29.06 -16.74 0.12
C GLY A 109 28.33 -17.98 -0.38
N ASP A 110 27.01 -17.87 -0.60
CA ASP A 110 26.19 -18.93 -1.17
C ASP A 110 26.54 -19.22 -2.64
N ALA A 111 26.88 -18.20 -3.41
CA ALA A 111 27.39 -18.36 -4.77
C ALA A 111 28.79 -19.00 -4.78
N GLU A 112 29.68 -18.64 -3.85
CA GLU A 112 31.02 -19.24 -3.68
C GLU A 112 30.91 -20.74 -3.36
N THR A 113 30.06 -21.13 -2.40
CA THR A 113 29.88 -22.56 -2.03
C THR A 113 29.35 -23.41 -3.18
N LYS A 114 28.51 -22.84 -4.04
CA LYS A 114 27.99 -23.51 -5.25
C LYS A 114 28.99 -23.53 -6.40
N ALA A 115 29.91 -22.55 -6.45
CA ALA A 115 30.97 -22.46 -7.46
C ALA A 115 32.20 -23.34 -7.17
N PHE A 116 32.27 -24.00 -5.99
CA PHE A 116 33.39 -24.88 -5.58
C PHE A 116 33.65 -26.10 -6.50
N GLY A 117 32.83 -26.32 -7.53
CA GLY A 117 33.01 -27.33 -8.57
C GLY A 117 33.53 -26.80 -9.91
N GLU A 118 33.70 -25.48 -10.07
CA GLU A 118 34.19 -24.86 -11.30
C GLU A 118 35.70 -24.58 -11.27
N GLU A 119 36.34 -24.65 -12.44
CA GLU A 119 37.79 -24.44 -12.59
C GLU A 119 38.19 -23.00 -12.21
N PRO A 120 39.27 -22.79 -11.45
CA PRO A 120 39.72 -21.44 -11.09
C PRO A 120 40.01 -20.62 -12.35
N GLY A 121 39.29 -19.50 -12.54
CA GLY A 121 39.31 -18.69 -13.76
C GLY A 121 38.12 -18.96 -14.70
N SER A 122 37.08 -19.64 -14.24
CA SER A 122 35.79 -19.67 -14.93
C SER A 122 35.17 -18.27 -14.94
N ARG A 123 34.38 -17.96 -15.98
CA ARG A 123 33.64 -16.69 -16.13
C ARG A 123 32.81 -16.34 -14.89
N VAL A 124 32.33 -17.34 -14.15
CA VAL A 124 31.53 -17.19 -12.93
C VAL A 124 32.42 -16.75 -11.76
N THR A 125 33.61 -17.35 -11.61
CA THR A 125 34.58 -16.96 -10.57
C THR A 125 35.12 -15.54 -10.76
N ASP A 126 35.41 -15.13 -12.00
CA ASP A 126 35.87 -13.75 -12.31
C ASP A 126 34.81 -12.69 -12.00
N LYS A 127 33.55 -12.98 -12.37
CA LYS A 127 32.40 -12.11 -12.04
C LYS A 127 32.19 -12.00 -10.52
N LEU A 128 32.38 -13.10 -9.80
CA LEU A 128 32.25 -13.13 -8.34
C LEU A 128 33.34 -12.28 -7.66
N CYS A 129 34.60 -12.41 -8.11
CA CYS A 129 35.70 -11.56 -7.65
C CYS A 129 35.41 -10.07 -7.87
N THR A 130 34.94 -9.71 -9.08
CA THR A 130 34.60 -8.32 -9.42
C THR A 130 33.48 -7.76 -8.53
N ARG A 131 32.45 -8.57 -8.24
CA ARG A 131 31.34 -8.19 -7.36
C ARG A 131 31.78 -8.05 -5.90
N LYS A 132 32.68 -8.92 -5.43
CA LYS A 132 33.28 -8.83 -4.10
C LYS A 132 34.11 -7.56 -3.91
N GLU A 133 34.87 -7.17 -4.93
CA GLU A 133 35.59 -5.89 -4.95
C GLU A 133 34.63 -4.70 -4.93
N SER A 134 33.53 -4.75 -5.69
CA SER A 134 32.51 -3.71 -5.71
C SER A 134 31.76 -3.59 -4.37
N LEU A 135 31.41 -4.72 -3.75
CA LEU A 135 30.83 -4.75 -2.40
C LEU A 135 31.78 -4.12 -1.37
N LYS A 136 33.09 -4.44 -1.47
CA LYS A 136 34.08 -3.86 -0.58
C LYS A 136 34.17 -2.34 -0.75
N GLN A 137 34.17 -1.85 -1.99
CA GLN A 137 34.15 -0.41 -2.26
C GLN A 137 32.91 0.25 -1.64
N MET A 138 31.74 -0.38 -1.74
CA MET A 138 30.51 0.11 -1.10
C MET A 138 30.66 0.16 0.43
N GLN A 139 31.18 -0.90 1.06
CA GLN A 139 31.42 -0.95 2.51
C GLN A 139 32.42 0.10 3.00
N ASP A 140 33.46 0.38 2.23
CA ASP A 140 34.45 1.41 2.54
C ASP A 140 33.78 2.80 2.56
N VAL A 141 32.92 3.11 1.59
CA VAL A 141 32.21 4.41 1.55
C VAL A 141 31.13 4.52 2.63
N ILE A 142 30.41 3.43 2.93
CA ILE A 142 29.48 3.39 4.09
C ILE A 142 30.23 3.75 5.37
N SER A 143 31.42 3.16 5.56
CA SER A 143 32.27 3.44 6.72
C SER A 143 32.71 4.90 6.76
N ASP A 144 33.11 5.48 5.62
CA ASP A 144 33.49 6.89 5.53
C ASP A 144 32.33 7.81 5.92
N ILE A 145 31.12 7.59 5.40
CA ILE A 145 29.92 8.36 5.78
C ILE A 145 29.66 8.25 7.28
N ARG A 146 29.79 7.05 7.86
CA ARG A 146 29.59 6.82 9.29
C ARG A 146 30.61 7.56 10.16
N THR A 147 31.86 7.68 9.70
CA THR A 147 32.86 8.51 10.41
C THR A 147 32.55 10.00 10.34
N GLN A 148 31.96 10.49 9.24
CA GLN A 148 31.55 11.88 9.09
C GLN A 148 30.36 12.20 10.02
N LEU A 149 29.34 11.34 10.06
CA LEU A 149 28.21 11.47 11.00
C LEU A 149 28.68 11.55 12.46
N ALA A 150 29.57 10.64 12.87
CA ALA A 150 30.14 10.65 14.22
C ALA A 150 30.99 11.89 14.53
N THR A 151 31.47 12.59 13.50
CA THR A 151 32.19 13.87 13.64
C THR A 151 31.20 15.00 13.89
N PHE A 152 30.03 15.01 13.24
CA PHE A 152 28.98 16.00 13.52
C PHE A 152 28.41 15.86 14.93
N GLU A 153 28.16 14.64 15.38
CA GLU A 153 27.69 14.37 16.75
C GLU A 153 28.65 14.93 17.80
N LYS A 154 29.96 14.77 17.58
CA LYS A 154 31.01 15.30 18.48
C LYS A 154 31.14 16.82 18.42
N ALA A 155 30.89 17.44 17.27
CA ALA A 155 30.96 18.89 17.10
C ALA A 155 29.78 19.62 17.78
N ILE A 156 28.63 18.95 17.88
CA ILE A 156 27.39 19.52 18.41
C ILE A 156 27.22 19.25 19.92
N GLN A 157 27.90 18.23 20.47
CA GLN A 157 27.99 18.06 21.92
C GLN A 157 28.69 19.28 22.57
N PRO A 158 28.04 19.96 23.54
CA PRO A 158 28.68 21.04 24.26
C PRO A 158 29.94 20.51 24.93
N SER A 159 31.11 21.01 24.52
CA SER A 159 32.36 20.66 25.16
C SER A 159 32.27 21.06 26.63
N HIS A 160 32.04 20.12 27.55
CA HIS A 160 32.32 20.35 28.95
C HIS A 160 33.82 20.63 29.03
N GLY A 161 34.16 21.91 29.21
CA GLY A 161 35.53 22.37 29.30
C GLY A 161 36.26 21.52 30.33
N LYS A 162 37.32 20.84 29.88
CA LYS A 162 38.40 20.39 30.76
C LYS A 162 39.00 21.63 31.39
N GLN A 163 38.44 22.05 32.53
CA GLN A 163 39.01 23.13 33.33
C GLN A 163 40.16 22.54 34.16
N GLY A 164 41.31 23.17 33.99
CA GLY A 164 42.61 22.67 34.38
C GLY A 164 42.84 22.54 35.88
N ASN A 165 43.88 21.76 36.16
CA ASN A 165 44.67 21.74 37.39
C ASN A 165 44.78 23.13 38.05
N SER A 166 44.30 23.24 39.27
CA SER A 166 45.00 24.00 40.30
C SER A 166 44.89 23.26 41.63
N GLU A 167 46.04 22.79 42.10
CA GLU A 167 46.25 22.33 43.47
C GLU A 167 45.92 23.42 44.49
N GLY A 168 45.48 22.98 45.67
CA GLY A 168 45.69 23.73 46.91
C GLY A 168 44.49 24.50 47.45
N MET A 169 43.75 23.87 48.36
CA MET A 169 43.79 24.17 49.81
C MET A 169 42.43 23.73 50.40
N GLY A 170 42.45 22.69 51.23
CA GLY A 170 41.26 22.28 51.97
C GLY A 170 41.02 23.18 53.18
N TYR A 171 39.76 23.48 53.49
CA TYR A 171 39.16 23.60 54.83
C TYR A 171 37.64 23.44 54.60
N GLU A 172 37.03 22.34 55.04
CA GLU A 172 36.47 22.09 56.37
C GLU A 172 35.05 22.64 56.54
N ASN A 173 34.18 21.75 57.02
CA ASN A 173 32.74 21.87 57.19
C ASN A 173 32.31 23.09 58.03
N GLY A 174 31.26 23.79 57.59
CA GLY A 174 30.60 24.81 58.39
C GLY A 174 29.27 25.23 57.77
N HIS A 175 28.17 24.63 58.25
CA HIS A 175 26.81 25.12 58.00
C HIS A 175 26.71 26.59 58.36
N MET A 176 26.42 27.45 57.39
CA MET A 176 25.83 28.77 57.64
C MET A 176 24.58 28.91 56.79
N SER A 177 23.45 28.91 57.50
CA SER A 177 22.13 29.35 57.06
C SER A 177 22.24 30.70 56.37
N GLY A 178 21.99 30.72 55.06
CA GLY A 178 21.81 31.93 54.27
C GLY A 178 20.34 32.11 53.92
N HIS A 179 19.55 32.64 54.86
CA HIS A 179 18.30 33.29 54.51
C HIS A 179 18.65 34.58 53.74
N THR A 180 18.72 34.48 52.41
CA THR A 180 18.66 35.66 51.55
C THR A 180 17.22 36.16 51.57
N ALA A 181 16.96 37.22 52.34
CA ALA A 181 15.70 37.95 52.28
C ALA A 181 15.59 38.61 50.89
N MET A 182 15.01 37.87 49.95
CA MET A 182 14.61 38.36 48.63
C MET A 182 13.52 39.43 48.83
N GLN A 183 13.70 40.63 48.26
CA GLN A 183 12.73 41.72 48.39
C GLN A 183 11.36 41.29 47.84
N ALA A 184 10.27 41.78 48.45
CA ALA A 184 8.90 41.45 48.03
C ALA A 184 8.64 41.75 46.53
N GLU A 185 9.35 42.74 45.96
CA GLU A 185 9.31 43.07 44.53
C GLU A 185 9.95 41.98 43.66
N ASP A 186 11.05 41.39 44.09
CA ASP A 186 11.73 40.30 43.37
C ASP A 186 10.89 39.02 43.40
N GLN A 187 10.23 38.72 44.53
CA GLN A 187 9.27 37.61 44.61
C GLN A 187 8.06 37.84 43.71
N ARG A 188 7.56 39.07 43.62
CA ARG A 188 6.46 39.44 42.72
C ARG A 188 6.84 39.33 41.25
N ASN A 189 8.05 39.75 40.88
CA ASN A 189 8.59 39.61 39.54
C ASN A 189 8.77 38.14 39.15
N VAL A 190 9.28 37.30 40.05
CA VAL A 190 9.39 35.85 39.81
C VAL A 190 8.03 35.19 39.64
N LEU A 191 7.05 35.54 40.48
CA LEU A 191 5.67 35.04 40.32
C LEU A 191 5.03 35.48 39.00
N GLN A 192 5.25 36.74 38.59
CA GLN A 192 4.75 37.24 37.31
C GLN A 192 5.41 36.55 36.11
N MET A 193 6.73 36.30 36.17
CA MET A 193 7.44 35.53 35.15
C MET A 193 6.97 34.07 35.09
N LEU A 194 6.71 33.44 36.25
CA LEU A 194 6.15 32.10 36.31
C LEU A 194 4.73 32.07 35.73
N GLN A 195 3.89 33.04 36.06
CA GLN A 195 2.55 33.16 35.49
C GLN A 195 2.59 33.35 33.97
N GLN A 196 3.51 34.17 33.46
CA GLN A 196 3.72 34.37 32.03
C GLN A 196 4.28 33.11 31.35
N SER A 197 5.16 32.37 32.02
CA SER A 197 5.69 31.08 31.56
C SER A 197 4.59 30.01 31.49
N ILE A 198 3.71 29.95 32.49
CA ILE A 198 2.56 29.03 32.49
C ILE A 198 1.57 29.40 31.38
N ALA A 199 1.27 30.69 31.20
CA ALA A 199 0.39 31.14 30.11
C ALA A 199 0.97 30.82 28.73
N SER A 200 2.28 31.02 28.54
CA SER A 200 2.99 30.67 27.31
C SER A 200 3.01 29.16 27.07
N LYS A 201 3.19 28.35 28.11
CA LYS A 201 3.15 26.89 28.03
C LYS A 201 1.76 26.39 27.60
N LEU A 202 0.69 26.97 28.16
CA LEU A 202 -0.69 26.61 27.83
C LEU A 202 -1.06 27.04 26.40
N ASP A 203 -0.60 28.20 25.94
CA ASP A 203 -0.75 28.64 24.54
C ASP A 203 -0.01 27.69 23.57
N LEU A 204 1.19 27.22 23.94
CA LEU A 204 1.95 26.26 23.13
C LEU A 204 1.25 24.89 23.09
N GLU A 205 0.69 24.44 24.20
CA GLU A 205 -0.09 23.20 24.29
C GLU A 205 -1.34 23.26 23.43
N ASN A 206 -2.08 24.37 23.45
CA ASN A 206 -3.22 24.58 22.55
C ASN A 206 -2.81 24.54 21.07
N LYS A 207 -1.70 25.21 20.71
CA LYS A 207 -1.17 25.15 19.33
C LYS A 207 -0.73 23.75 18.92
N LEU A 208 -0.25 22.94 19.87
CA LEU A 208 0.09 21.54 19.63
C LEU A 208 -1.17 20.69 19.40
N CYS A 209 -2.25 20.93 20.16
CA CYS A 209 -3.53 20.30 19.89
C CYS A 209 -4.10 20.68 18.52
N ASP A 210 -4.02 21.97 18.16
CA ASP A 210 -4.43 22.46 16.84
C ASP A 210 -3.59 21.81 15.73
N SER A 211 -2.27 21.74 15.89
CA SER A 211 -1.39 21.11 14.91
C SER A 211 -1.65 19.60 14.79
N GLN A 212 -1.93 18.90 15.89
CA GLN A 212 -2.29 17.49 15.89
C GLN A 212 -3.59 17.25 15.12
N SER A 213 -4.59 18.13 15.24
CA SER A 213 -5.82 18.04 14.46
C SER A 213 -5.58 18.22 12.94
N VAL A 214 -4.65 19.11 12.57
CA VAL A 214 -4.25 19.32 11.16
C VAL A 214 -3.48 18.12 10.63
N VAL A 215 -2.58 17.54 11.44
CA VAL A 215 -1.84 16.32 11.09
C VAL A 215 -2.79 15.15 10.86
N GLU A 216 -3.79 14.94 11.73
CA GLU A 216 -4.77 13.87 11.53
C GLU A 216 -5.62 14.12 10.27
N GLY A 217 -5.97 15.38 9.98
CA GLY A 217 -6.64 15.76 8.74
C GLY A 217 -5.78 15.52 7.49
N LEU A 218 -4.48 15.78 7.55
CA LEU A 218 -3.53 15.49 6.47
C LEU A 218 -3.33 13.98 6.29
N LYS A 219 -3.28 13.21 7.37
CA LYS A 219 -3.20 11.75 7.34
C LYS A 219 -4.42 11.12 6.69
N MET A 220 -5.62 11.60 7.00
CA MET A 220 -6.85 11.16 6.32
C MET A 220 -6.83 11.48 4.82
N LYS A 221 -6.31 12.66 4.42
CA LYS A 221 -6.15 13.03 3.01
C LYS A 221 -5.09 12.17 2.30
N LEU A 222 -3.99 11.84 2.99
CA LEU A 222 -2.95 10.97 2.46
C LEU A 222 -3.51 9.57 2.20
N HIS A 223 -4.21 8.97 3.16
CA HIS A 223 -4.87 7.68 2.96
C HIS A 223 -5.90 7.69 1.84
N HIS A 224 -6.65 8.78 1.69
CA HIS A 224 -7.57 8.92 0.56
C HIS A 224 -6.82 8.97 -0.79
N ALA A 225 -5.72 9.71 -0.86
CA ALA A 225 -4.88 9.80 -2.06
C ALA A 225 -4.19 8.47 -2.39
N GLU A 226 -3.69 7.74 -1.38
CA GLU A 226 -3.14 6.38 -1.51
C GLU A 226 -4.19 5.43 -2.08
N GLN A 227 -5.43 5.46 -1.56
CA GLN A 227 -6.51 4.62 -2.06
C GLN A 227 -6.88 4.94 -3.51
N GLU A 228 -6.92 6.23 -3.89
CA GLU A 228 -7.11 6.64 -5.29
C GLU A 228 -5.95 6.17 -6.19
N SER A 229 -4.71 6.22 -5.69
CA SER A 229 -3.54 5.71 -6.40
C SER A 229 -3.62 4.21 -6.65
N CYS A 230 -3.97 3.42 -5.62
CA CYS A 230 -4.15 1.97 -5.76
C CYS A 230 -5.23 1.62 -6.79
N PHE A 231 -6.35 2.34 -6.80
CA PHE A 231 -7.41 2.13 -7.79
C PHE A 231 -6.95 2.46 -9.22
N LEU A 232 -6.16 3.54 -9.37
CA LEU A 232 -5.61 3.93 -10.66
C LEU A 232 -4.56 2.92 -11.16
N GLU A 233 -3.72 2.42 -10.27
CA GLU A 233 -2.72 1.39 -10.56
C GLU A 233 -3.38 0.09 -11.05
N GLU A 234 -4.42 -0.39 -10.36
CA GLU A 234 -5.18 -1.58 -10.78
C GLU A 234 -5.84 -1.37 -12.15
N SER A 235 -6.43 -0.20 -12.38
CA SER A 235 -7.02 0.17 -13.68
C SER A 235 -5.98 0.22 -14.80
N MET A 236 -4.78 0.72 -14.50
CA MET A 236 -3.67 0.81 -15.44
C MET A 236 -3.08 -0.57 -15.76
N LYS A 237 -2.99 -1.46 -14.76
CA LYS A 237 -2.61 -2.86 -14.96
C LYS A 237 -3.58 -3.57 -15.88
N GLU A 238 -4.89 -3.43 -15.68
CA GLU A 238 -5.90 -4.02 -16.57
C GLU A 238 -5.77 -3.46 -18.00
N LEU A 239 -5.52 -2.15 -18.14
CA LEU A 239 -5.31 -1.52 -19.44
C LEU A 239 -4.07 -2.08 -20.16
N TYR A 240 -2.95 -2.24 -19.45
CA TYR A 240 -1.72 -2.79 -20.01
C TYR A 240 -1.85 -4.26 -20.39
N GLU A 241 -2.51 -5.08 -19.57
CA GLU A 241 -2.79 -6.49 -19.88
C GLU A 241 -3.65 -6.62 -21.15
N ARG A 242 -4.71 -5.80 -21.25
CA ARG A 242 -5.58 -5.77 -22.44
C ARG A 242 -4.82 -5.30 -23.68
N MET A 243 -3.97 -4.28 -23.55
CA MET A 243 -3.16 -3.76 -24.64
C MET A 243 -2.13 -4.79 -25.13
N PHE A 244 -1.41 -5.43 -24.21
CA PHE A 244 -0.45 -6.48 -24.55
C PHE A 244 -1.12 -7.67 -25.24
N SER A 245 -2.30 -8.07 -24.77
CA SER A 245 -3.11 -9.12 -25.40
C SER A 245 -3.53 -8.73 -26.82
N ALA A 246 -3.93 -7.48 -27.04
CA ALA A 246 -4.29 -6.95 -28.36
C ALA A 246 -3.08 -6.87 -29.30
N GLU A 247 -1.92 -6.41 -28.81
CA GLU A 247 -0.66 -6.37 -29.55
C GLU A 247 -0.24 -7.78 -30.00
N ASN A 248 -0.30 -8.76 -29.08
CA ASN A 248 0.02 -10.16 -29.37
C ASN A 248 -0.95 -10.76 -30.42
N ALA A 249 -2.25 -10.49 -30.30
CA ALA A 249 -3.22 -10.87 -31.31
C ALA A 249 -2.92 -10.22 -32.68
N SER A 250 -2.51 -8.95 -32.70
CA SER A 250 -2.13 -8.25 -33.93
C SER A 250 -0.89 -8.86 -34.59
N GLN A 251 0.12 -9.27 -33.81
CA GLN A 251 1.30 -9.98 -34.31
C GLN A 251 0.93 -11.34 -34.90
N LEU A 252 0.03 -12.08 -34.26
CA LEU A 252 -0.51 -13.35 -34.79
C LEU A 252 -1.21 -13.13 -36.13
N PHE A 253 -2.06 -12.11 -36.24
CA PHE A 253 -2.70 -11.76 -37.51
C PHE A 253 -1.69 -11.34 -38.57
N LEU A 254 -0.67 -10.56 -38.21
CA LEU A 254 0.41 -10.17 -39.13
C LEU A 254 1.20 -11.39 -39.63
N GLY A 255 1.50 -12.34 -38.74
CA GLY A 255 2.13 -13.61 -39.10
C GLY A 255 1.27 -14.41 -40.08
N THR A 256 -0.02 -14.52 -39.79
CA THR A 256 -0.99 -15.21 -40.65
C THR A 256 -1.12 -14.52 -42.01
N LEU A 257 -1.12 -13.18 -42.03
CA LEU A 257 -1.19 -12.38 -43.25
C LEU A 257 0.05 -12.59 -44.13
N LYS A 258 1.25 -12.63 -43.52
CA LYS A 258 2.50 -12.93 -44.22
C LYS A 258 2.50 -14.35 -44.81
N GLU A 259 2.00 -15.34 -44.08
CA GLU A 259 1.87 -16.71 -44.59
C GLU A 259 0.90 -16.78 -45.78
N LEU A 260 -0.28 -16.15 -45.66
CA LEU A 260 -1.26 -16.08 -46.74
C LEU A 260 -0.70 -15.36 -47.96
N LEU A 261 0.06 -14.27 -47.77
CA LEU A 261 0.73 -13.56 -48.85
C LEU A 261 1.75 -14.46 -49.57
N GLY A 262 2.56 -15.21 -48.82
CA GLY A 262 3.48 -16.19 -49.41
C GLY A 262 2.77 -17.30 -50.20
N LYS A 263 1.60 -17.76 -49.72
CA LYS A 263 0.74 -18.69 -50.48
C LYS A 263 0.17 -18.04 -51.74
N LEU A 264 -0.23 -16.77 -51.68
CA LEU A 264 -0.73 -16.04 -52.85
C LEU A 264 0.39 -15.88 -53.90
N ASP A 265 1.57 -15.44 -53.50
CA ASP A 265 2.73 -15.25 -54.39
C ASP A 265 3.12 -16.56 -55.09
N THR A 266 3.12 -17.68 -54.36
CA THR A 266 3.38 -19.01 -54.94
C THR A 266 2.28 -19.41 -55.94
N THR A 267 0.99 -19.21 -55.62
CA THR A 267 -0.09 -19.48 -56.58
C THR A 267 -0.04 -18.58 -57.82
N GLN A 268 0.34 -17.30 -57.66
CA GLN A 268 0.52 -16.37 -58.77
C GLN A 268 1.70 -16.78 -59.66
N PHE A 269 2.78 -17.28 -59.06
CA PHE A 269 3.90 -17.86 -59.80
C PHE A 269 3.45 -19.09 -60.62
N TYR A 270 2.70 -20.03 -60.02
CA TYR A 270 2.16 -21.18 -60.74
C TYR A 270 1.20 -20.79 -61.87
N LEU A 271 0.34 -19.80 -61.65
CA LEU A 271 -0.57 -19.29 -62.67
C LEU A 271 0.20 -18.66 -63.83
N SER A 272 1.21 -17.84 -63.53
CA SER A 272 2.07 -17.20 -64.53
C SER A 272 2.84 -18.23 -65.36
N ALA A 273 3.37 -19.28 -64.72
CA ALA A 273 4.02 -20.41 -65.40
C ALA A 273 3.03 -21.19 -66.29
N SER A 274 1.79 -21.37 -65.84
CA SER A 274 0.72 -22.00 -66.61
C SER A 274 0.36 -21.18 -67.85
N ILE A 275 0.20 -19.86 -67.71
CA ILE A 275 -0.07 -18.93 -68.84
C ILE A 275 1.07 -19.00 -69.86
N HIS A 276 2.32 -19.05 -69.40
CA HIS A 276 3.47 -19.20 -70.31
C HIS A 276 3.44 -20.54 -71.06
N ARG A 277 3.14 -21.63 -70.37
CA ARG A 277 3.02 -22.97 -70.99
C ARG A 277 1.87 -23.03 -71.99
N GLU A 278 0.73 -22.41 -71.67
CA GLU A 278 -0.40 -22.28 -72.58
C GLU A 278 -0.04 -21.44 -73.81
N GLY A 279 0.68 -20.33 -73.63
CA GLY A 279 1.20 -19.51 -74.72
C GLY A 279 2.13 -20.28 -75.66
N ASP A 280 3.04 -21.09 -75.11
CA ASP A 280 3.94 -21.97 -75.88
C ASP A 280 3.16 -23.08 -76.63
N LEU A 281 2.13 -23.65 -76.02
CA LEU A 281 1.26 -24.61 -76.71
C LEU A 281 0.45 -23.95 -77.83
N LYS A 282 -0.03 -22.71 -77.61
CA LYS A 282 -0.77 -21.93 -78.59
C LYS A 282 0.10 -21.56 -79.79
N SER A 283 1.34 -21.10 -79.56
CA SER A 283 2.27 -20.82 -80.65
C SER A 283 2.63 -22.08 -81.44
N LYS A 284 2.84 -23.22 -80.76
CA LYS A 284 3.04 -24.53 -81.41
C LYS A 284 1.82 -24.98 -82.22
N LEU A 285 0.61 -24.70 -81.76
CA LEU A 285 -0.62 -25.01 -82.49
C LEU A 285 -0.73 -24.14 -83.75
N GLU A 286 -0.45 -22.85 -83.62
CA GLU A 286 -0.47 -21.89 -84.72
C GLU A 286 0.60 -22.21 -85.78
N GLU A 287 1.80 -22.60 -85.36
CA GLU A 287 2.86 -23.10 -86.25
C GLU A 287 2.44 -24.39 -86.98
N ASN A 288 1.81 -25.33 -86.28
CA ASN A 288 1.27 -26.55 -86.90
C ASN A 288 0.14 -26.25 -87.90
N LEU A 289 -0.72 -25.27 -87.61
CA LEU A 289 -1.79 -24.85 -88.51
C LEU A 289 -1.22 -24.19 -89.78
N MET A 290 -0.18 -23.36 -89.64
CA MET A 290 0.57 -22.79 -90.77
C MET A 290 1.24 -23.89 -91.62
N LYS A 291 1.86 -24.90 -90.98
CA LYS A 291 2.41 -26.08 -91.66
C LYS A 291 1.33 -26.87 -92.39
N LEU A 292 0.14 -27.03 -91.80
CA LEU A 292 -0.98 -27.72 -92.43
C LEU A 292 -1.54 -26.94 -93.63
N SER A 293 -1.62 -25.61 -93.56
CA SER A 293 -2.01 -24.78 -94.71
C SER A 293 -0.98 -24.82 -95.84
N ALA A 294 0.31 -24.84 -95.52
CA ALA A 294 1.37 -25.03 -96.51
C ALA A 294 1.32 -26.43 -97.16
N ASN A 295 1.04 -27.48 -96.38
CA ASN A 295 0.84 -28.84 -96.85
C ASN A 295 -0.45 -29.01 -97.69
N LYS A 296 -1.50 -28.22 -97.42
CA LYS A 296 -2.73 -28.17 -98.23
C LYS A 296 -2.46 -27.52 -99.59
N SER A 297 -1.66 -26.46 -99.63
CA SER A 297 -1.19 -25.83 -100.88
C SER A 297 -0.30 -26.74 -101.74
N THR A 298 0.39 -27.73 -101.14
CA THR A 298 1.18 -28.73 -101.87
C THR A 298 0.36 -29.94 -102.30
N ARG A 299 -0.78 -30.22 -101.67
CA ARG A 299 -1.70 -31.31 -102.06
C ARG A 299 -2.65 -30.92 -103.20
N GLU A 300 -2.85 -29.63 -103.44
CA GLU A 300 -3.68 -29.11 -104.54
C GLU A 300 -2.96 -29.13 -105.92
N ILE A 301 -1.65 -29.43 -105.96
CA ILE A 301 -0.85 -29.47 -107.20
C ILE A 301 -0.75 -30.88 -107.83
N VAL A 302 -1.29 -31.94 -107.21
CA VAL A 302 -1.00 -33.34 -107.63
C VAL A 302 -2.20 -34.17 -108.13
N LEU A 303 -3.43 -33.65 -108.17
CA LEU A 303 -4.57 -34.42 -108.72
C LEU A 303 -5.50 -33.55 -109.55
N GLY A 304 -5.35 -33.62 -110.88
CA GLY A 304 -6.26 -32.97 -111.83
C GLY A 304 -5.78 -33.06 -113.27
N ASP A 305 -5.59 -34.29 -113.79
CA ASP A 305 -5.44 -34.58 -115.21
C ASP A 305 -6.65 -35.42 -115.65
N SER A 306 -7.41 -34.93 -116.63
CA SER A 306 -8.31 -35.68 -117.54
C SER A 306 -9.23 -34.71 -118.30
N ASP A 307 -8.81 -34.45 -119.54
CA ASP A 307 -9.57 -34.67 -120.78
C ASP A 307 -10.40 -33.55 -121.45
N ASN A 308 -9.93 -33.29 -122.69
CA ASN A 308 -10.64 -32.99 -123.95
C ASN A 308 -11.19 -31.55 -124.14
N ASP A 309 -10.99 -30.86 -125.27
CA ASP A 309 -10.89 -31.35 -126.65
C ASP A 309 -10.32 -30.25 -127.59
N ALA A 310 -9.64 -30.70 -128.65
CA ALA A 310 -9.45 -30.19 -130.02
C ALA A 310 -9.60 -28.67 -130.35
N SER A 311 -8.88 -28.03 -131.28
CA SER A 311 -7.80 -28.38 -132.23
C SER A 311 -7.55 -27.13 -133.12
N GLN A 312 -6.42 -27.15 -133.85
CA GLN A 312 -6.10 -26.39 -135.08
C GLN A 312 -5.15 -25.19 -134.96
N GLU A 313 -3.86 -25.51 -135.03
CA GLU A 313 -2.93 -24.88 -135.98
C GLU A 313 -3.06 -25.59 -137.35
N PRO A 314 -2.71 -24.96 -138.49
CA PRO A 314 -1.38 -25.22 -138.99
C PRO A 314 -0.67 -24.08 -139.74
N VAL A 315 0.63 -24.29 -139.76
CA VAL A 315 1.75 -23.52 -140.28
C VAL A 315 1.96 -23.72 -141.81
N GLN A 316 2.63 -22.73 -142.43
CA GLN A 316 3.61 -22.79 -143.55
C GLN A 316 3.24 -22.47 -145.02
N MET A 317 3.89 -21.38 -145.48
CA MET A 317 4.76 -21.16 -146.67
C MET A 317 4.28 -21.36 -148.13
N GLN A 318 4.38 -20.23 -148.85
CA GLN A 318 5.03 -19.98 -150.16
C GLN A 318 4.73 -20.81 -151.43
N VAL A 319 4.23 -20.06 -152.44
CA VAL A 319 4.81 -19.82 -153.80
C VAL A 319 4.31 -20.65 -155.02
N LEU A 320 3.65 -19.89 -155.93
CA LEU A 320 3.56 -19.96 -157.42
C LEU A 320 2.54 -20.92 -158.14
N PRO A 321 2.15 -20.67 -159.43
CA PRO A 321 0.79 -20.63 -160.01
C PRO A 321 0.59 -21.82 -161.03
N PRO A 322 -0.26 -21.87 -162.09
CA PRO A 322 -1.39 -21.07 -162.66
C PRO A 322 -2.65 -22.01 -162.89
N PRO A 323 -3.63 -21.87 -163.84
CA PRO A 323 -4.00 -20.82 -164.80
C PRO A 323 -5.54 -20.53 -164.85
N GLU A 324 -5.99 -19.45 -164.21
CA GLU A 324 -7.22 -18.71 -164.60
C GLU A 324 -6.94 -17.19 -164.73
N PHE A 325 -5.66 -16.86 -164.93
CA PHE A 325 -5.08 -15.51 -164.95
C PHE A 325 -5.61 -14.59 -166.08
N LEU A 326 -6.38 -15.12 -167.03
CA LEU A 326 -6.91 -14.35 -168.17
C LEU A 326 -8.32 -13.78 -167.94
N THR A 327 -9.09 -14.28 -166.98
CA THR A 327 -10.45 -13.77 -166.69
C THR A 327 -10.47 -12.77 -165.53
N LEU A 328 -9.51 -12.86 -164.59
CA LEU A 328 -9.39 -11.90 -163.48
C LEU A 328 -8.78 -10.55 -163.92
N TRP A 329 -7.86 -10.54 -164.89
CA TRP A 329 -7.21 -9.30 -165.36
C TRP A 329 -8.21 -8.33 -166.00
N ASN A 330 -9.21 -8.83 -166.73
CA ASN A 330 -10.30 -8.01 -167.26
C ASN A 330 -11.20 -7.41 -166.18
N LYS A 331 -11.39 -8.09 -165.04
CA LYS A 331 -12.14 -7.54 -163.89
C LYS A 331 -11.33 -6.53 -163.11
N VAL A 332 -10.02 -6.74 -162.97
CA VAL A 332 -9.11 -5.77 -162.33
C VAL A 332 -8.99 -4.50 -163.17
N GLN A 333 -8.97 -4.60 -164.50
CA GLN A 333 -8.94 -3.43 -165.39
C GLN A 333 -10.25 -2.61 -165.34
N GLN A 334 -11.41 -3.27 -165.21
CA GLN A 334 -12.68 -2.58 -164.99
C GLN A 334 -12.76 -1.90 -163.60
N LEU A 335 -12.17 -2.48 -162.57
CA LEU A 335 -12.07 -1.87 -161.25
C LEU A 335 -11.07 -0.70 -161.21
N GLU A 336 -10.00 -0.75 -162.00
CA GLU A 336 -8.99 0.31 -162.10
C GLU A 336 -9.53 1.53 -162.88
N GLU A 337 -10.44 1.33 -163.83
CA GLU A 337 -11.19 2.40 -164.52
C GLU A 337 -12.25 3.04 -163.61
N LEU A 338 -12.97 2.25 -162.81
CA LEU A 338 -13.88 2.76 -161.77
C LEU A 338 -13.15 3.52 -160.65
N LEU A 339 -11.91 3.13 -160.32
CA LEU A 339 -11.05 3.84 -159.35
C LEU A 339 -10.53 5.18 -159.90
N ARG A 340 -10.30 5.27 -161.22
CA ARG A 340 -9.88 6.52 -161.87
C ARG A 340 -11.03 7.52 -162.00
N ASP A 341 -12.25 7.05 -162.27
CA ASP A 341 -13.45 7.89 -162.30
C ASP A 341 -13.97 8.26 -160.89
N SER A 342 -13.73 7.43 -159.87
CA SER A 342 -14.02 7.78 -158.46
C SER A 342 -12.96 8.71 -157.84
N GLY A 343 -11.73 8.70 -158.35
CA GLY A 343 -10.65 9.59 -157.91
C GLY A 343 -10.84 11.06 -158.31
N SER A 344 -11.59 11.33 -159.37
CA SER A 344 -11.90 12.69 -159.84
C SER A 344 -13.12 13.33 -159.15
N GLN A 345 -13.92 12.55 -158.41
CA GLN A 345 -14.98 13.05 -157.51
C GLN A 345 -14.46 13.39 -156.10
N LEU A 346 -13.27 12.89 -155.73
CA LEU A 346 -12.62 13.10 -154.42
C LEU A 346 -11.79 14.40 -154.36
N GLN A 347 -11.51 15.03 -155.51
CA GLN A 347 -10.82 16.33 -155.60
C GLN A 347 -11.77 17.54 -155.62
N GLN A 348 -13.08 17.33 -155.82
CA GLN A 348 -14.09 18.39 -155.75
C GLN A 348 -14.68 18.60 -154.35
N SER A 349 -14.44 17.68 -153.40
CA SER A 349 -14.72 17.87 -151.97
C SER A 349 -13.53 18.43 -151.18
N SER A 350 -12.30 18.38 -151.72
CA SER A 350 -11.11 18.95 -151.10
C SER A 350 -10.98 20.48 -151.23
N LEU A 351 -11.86 21.14 -152.00
CA LEU A 351 -11.88 22.61 -152.15
C LEU A 351 -12.95 23.31 -151.29
N SER A 352 -13.68 22.55 -150.45
CA SER A 352 -14.50 23.07 -149.33
C SER A 352 -13.91 22.65 -147.97
N ARG A 353 -12.60 22.37 -147.93
CA ARG A 353 -11.80 22.04 -146.73
C ARG A 353 -10.82 23.17 -146.42
N GLY A 354 -11.29 24.40 -146.53
CA GLY A 354 -10.59 25.59 -146.01
C GLY A 354 -11.31 26.24 -144.84
N ALA A 355 -12.55 25.79 -144.55
CA ALA A 355 -13.38 26.29 -143.46
C ALA A 355 -13.45 25.32 -142.26
N THR A 356 -12.90 24.10 -142.37
CA THR A 356 -13.00 23.06 -141.34
C THR A 356 -11.70 22.78 -140.58
N GLU A 357 -10.56 23.38 -140.95
CA GLU A 357 -9.31 23.24 -140.18
C GLU A 357 -9.37 24.07 -138.88
N GLU A 358 -10.00 25.25 -138.89
CA GLU A 358 -10.29 26.00 -137.64
C GLU A 358 -11.34 25.31 -136.76
N GLU A 359 -12.37 24.65 -137.32
CA GLU A 359 -13.33 23.83 -136.56
C GLU A 359 -12.68 22.57 -135.97
N GLN A 360 -11.71 21.95 -136.66
CA GLN A 360 -11.06 20.74 -136.18
C GLN A 360 -10.01 21.04 -135.10
N ASP A 361 -9.26 22.14 -135.23
CA ASP A 361 -8.33 22.61 -134.19
C ASP A 361 -9.07 23.14 -132.95
N THR A 362 -10.24 23.78 -133.13
CA THR A 362 -11.10 24.16 -131.99
C THR A 362 -11.71 22.95 -131.30
N VAL A 363 -12.24 21.97 -132.03
CA VAL A 363 -12.74 20.70 -131.45
C VAL A 363 -11.62 19.92 -130.76
N GLN A 364 -10.40 19.92 -131.31
CA GLN A 364 -9.27 19.21 -130.71
C GLN A 364 -8.70 19.94 -129.48
N SER A 365 -8.76 21.28 -129.47
CA SER A 365 -8.51 22.10 -128.28
C SER A 365 -9.56 21.84 -127.20
N GLU A 366 -10.85 21.79 -127.56
CA GLU A 366 -11.93 21.45 -126.64
C GLU A 366 -11.76 20.04 -126.07
N ILE A 367 -11.43 19.04 -126.89
CA ILE A 367 -11.14 17.67 -126.44
C ILE A 367 -9.94 17.64 -125.49
N SER A 368 -8.88 18.43 -125.75
CA SER A 368 -7.74 18.56 -124.84
C SER A 368 -8.14 19.20 -123.51
N THR A 369 -8.97 20.25 -123.54
CA THR A 369 -9.49 20.88 -122.32
C THR A 369 -10.39 19.94 -121.52
N PHE A 370 -11.28 19.20 -122.18
CA PHE A 370 -12.09 18.16 -121.55
C PHE A 370 -11.22 17.03 -121.00
N GLY A 371 -10.16 16.63 -121.70
CA GLY A 371 -9.19 15.65 -121.22
C GLY A 371 -8.48 16.09 -119.94
N ASN A 372 -8.08 17.36 -119.86
CA ASN A 372 -7.49 17.95 -118.65
C ASN A 372 -8.51 18.01 -117.51
N ILE A 373 -9.75 18.43 -117.77
CA ILE A 373 -10.84 18.45 -116.77
C ILE A 373 -11.13 17.04 -116.26
N ILE A 374 -11.16 16.03 -117.13
CA ILE A 374 -11.36 14.62 -116.75
C ILE A 374 -10.20 14.14 -115.87
N ASN A 375 -8.97 14.50 -116.19
CA ASN A 375 -7.80 14.13 -115.38
C ASN A 375 -7.83 14.81 -114.01
N ASP A 376 -8.18 16.10 -113.93
CA ASP A 376 -8.34 16.83 -112.67
C ASP A 376 -9.50 16.25 -111.84
N LEU A 377 -10.62 15.90 -112.48
CA LEU A 377 -11.75 15.25 -111.83
C LEU A 377 -11.36 13.87 -111.28
N LYS A 378 -10.58 13.09 -112.05
CA LYS A 378 -10.08 11.78 -111.63
C LYS A 378 -9.13 11.89 -110.44
N LEU A 379 -8.22 12.88 -110.46
CA LEU A 379 -7.34 13.18 -109.33
C LEU A 379 -8.14 13.60 -108.09
N ALA A 380 -9.15 14.45 -108.26
CA ALA A 380 -10.04 14.89 -107.19
C ALA A 380 -10.84 13.72 -106.59
N ILE A 381 -11.33 12.80 -107.42
CA ILE A 381 -12.02 11.58 -106.98
C ILE A 381 -11.09 10.68 -106.17
N SER A 382 -9.86 10.39 -106.65
CA SER A 382 -8.89 9.59 -105.88
C SER A 382 -8.49 10.24 -104.55
N ASN A 383 -8.37 11.58 -104.51
CA ASN A 383 -8.14 12.31 -103.27
C ASN A 383 -9.36 12.27 -102.33
N ALA A 384 -10.58 12.38 -102.86
CA ALA A 384 -11.80 12.27 -102.05
C ALA A 384 -11.99 10.85 -101.50
N GLU A 385 -11.67 9.83 -102.29
CA GLU A 385 -11.73 8.43 -101.93
C GLU A 385 -10.74 8.10 -100.80
N SER A 386 -9.46 8.51 -100.94
CA SER A 386 -8.47 8.33 -99.87
C SER A 386 -8.82 9.07 -98.58
N ARG A 387 -9.42 10.27 -98.66
CA ARG A 387 -9.94 10.99 -97.48
C ARG A 387 -11.12 10.27 -96.85
N THR A 388 -12.01 9.70 -97.64
CA THR A 388 -13.17 8.93 -97.17
C THR A 388 -12.71 7.65 -96.48
N GLN A 389 -11.76 6.91 -97.07
CA GLN A 389 -11.18 5.70 -96.48
C GLN A 389 -10.42 6.00 -95.17
N ASN A 390 -9.72 7.14 -95.09
CA ASN A 390 -9.09 7.59 -93.83
C ASN A 390 -10.14 7.97 -92.78
N ALA A 391 -11.23 8.65 -93.18
CA ALA A 391 -12.34 8.95 -92.27
C ALA A 391 -13.02 7.67 -91.77
N GLU A 392 -13.20 6.67 -92.62
CA GLU A 392 -13.79 5.38 -92.28
C GLU A 392 -12.91 4.59 -91.28
N THR A 393 -11.61 4.51 -91.52
CA THR A 393 -10.67 3.86 -90.58
C THR A 393 -10.62 4.57 -89.22
N ARG A 394 -10.72 5.90 -89.20
CA ARG A 394 -10.87 6.66 -87.94
C ARG A 394 -12.20 6.39 -87.25
N CYS A 395 -13.28 6.25 -88.00
CA CYS A 395 -14.61 5.97 -87.45
C CYS A 395 -14.68 4.58 -86.81
N THR A 396 -14.08 3.56 -87.44
CA THR A 396 -14.01 2.21 -86.88
C THR A 396 -13.13 2.16 -85.63
N GLN A 397 -11.98 2.85 -85.64
CA GLN A 397 -11.14 3.00 -84.45
C GLN A 397 -11.88 3.71 -83.30
N LEU A 398 -12.57 4.81 -83.58
CA LEU A 398 -13.34 5.55 -82.58
C LEU A 398 -14.50 4.72 -82.01
N THR A 399 -15.13 3.89 -82.85
CA THR A 399 -16.19 2.98 -82.40
C THR A 399 -15.62 1.91 -81.49
N GLN A 400 -14.47 1.33 -81.84
CA GLN A 400 -13.77 0.35 -81.02
C GLN A 400 -13.37 0.93 -79.65
N THR A 401 -12.80 2.14 -79.63
CA THR A 401 -12.43 2.79 -78.36
C THR A 401 -13.65 3.16 -77.52
N ASN A 402 -14.75 3.60 -78.13
CA ASN A 402 -16.00 3.86 -77.40
C ASN A 402 -16.56 2.60 -76.73
N VAL A 403 -16.56 1.46 -77.43
CA VAL A 403 -17.03 0.19 -76.87
C VAL A 403 -16.14 -0.24 -75.69
N GLN A 404 -14.82 -0.08 -75.82
CA GLN A 404 -13.87 -0.40 -74.75
C GLN A 404 -14.08 0.49 -73.52
N LEU A 405 -14.13 1.81 -73.70
CA LEU A 405 -14.36 2.77 -72.62
C LEU A 405 -15.72 2.55 -71.93
N ASN A 406 -16.76 2.20 -72.69
CA ASN A 406 -18.06 1.86 -72.12
C ASN A 406 -18.01 0.56 -71.30
N GLY A 407 -17.22 -0.42 -71.73
CA GLY A 407 -16.94 -1.64 -70.96
C GLY A 407 -16.24 -1.33 -69.63
N GLU A 408 -15.19 -0.50 -69.66
CA GLU A 408 -14.46 -0.05 -68.47
C GLU A 408 -15.36 0.75 -67.51
N LEU A 409 -16.20 1.64 -68.04
CA LEU A 409 -17.16 2.42 -67.25
C LEU A 409 -18.17 1.53 -66.53
N ASN A 410 -18.70 0.51 -67.21
CA ASN A 410 -19.64 -0.43 -66.60
C ASN A 410 -18.98 -1.27 -65.51
N SER A 411 -17.74 -1.71 -65.71
CA SER A 411 -16.97 -2.45 -64.72
C SER A 411 -16.68 -1.60 -63.48
N LEU A 412 -16.32 -0.32 -63.67
CA LEU A 412 -16.11 0.62 -62.57
C LEU A 412 -17.42 0.90 -61.80
N LYS A 413 -18.55 0.99 -62.51
CA LYS A 413 -19.87 1.19 -61.92
C LYS A 413 -20.32 0.01 -61.07
N SER A 414 -20.12 -1.23 -61.54
CA SER A 414 -20.41 -2.43 -60.74
C SER A 414 -19.50 -2.51 -59.50
N GLN A 415 -18.19 -2.25 -59.67
CA GLN A 415 -17.25 -2.26 -58.55
C GLN A 415 -17.56 -1.17 -57.51
N GLY A 416 -17.99 0.02 -57.96
CA GLY A 416 -18.44 1.09 -57.08
C GLY A 416 -19.71 0.73 -56.29
N SER A 417 -20.65 0.02 -56.91
CA SER A 417 -21.87 -0.48 -56.27
C SER A 417 -21.57 -1.54 -55.20
N ASP A 418 -20.73 -2.52 -55.51
CA ASP A 418 -20.35 -3.58 -54.58
C ASP A 418 -19.56 -3.03 -53.39
N ARG A 419 -18.67 -2.05 -53.65
CA ARG A 419 -17.93 -1.34 -52.60
C ARG A 419 -18.86 -0.51 -51.72
N ALA A 420 -19.88 0.14 -52.27
CA ALA A 420 -20.86 0.89 -51.49
C ALA A 420 -21.67 -0.03 -50.57
N GLY A 421 -22.14 -1.18 -51.07
CA GLY A 421 -22.84 -2.18 -50.26
C GLY A 421 -21.99 -2.75 -49.14
N LEU A 422 -20.71 -3.06 -49.41
CA LEU A 422 -19.76 -3.54 -48.40
C LEU A 422 -19.47 -2.47 -47.31
N LEU A 423 -19.39 -1.20 -47.69
CA LEU A 423 -19.21 -0.11 -46.74
C LEU A 423 -20.47 0.11 -45.89
N GLU A 424 -21.66 -0.05 -46.47
CA GLU A 424 -22.93 0.03 -45.72
C GLU A 424 -23.06 -1.11 -44.71
N THR A 425 -22.69 -2.34 -45.07
CA THR A 425 -22.71 -3.48 -44.12
C THR A 425 -21.70 -3.30 -43.00
N LYS A 426 -20.46 -2.85 -43.32
CA LYS A 426 -19.46 -2.52 -42.30
C LYS A 426 -19.89 -1.38 -41.38
N LEU A 427 -20.58 -0.37 -41.91
CA LEU A 427 -21.10 0.73 -41.09
C LEU A 427 -22.15 0.21 -40.10
N LYS A 428 -23.10 -0.61 -40.56
CA LYS A 428 -24.11 -1.22 -39.70
C LYS A 428 -23.49 -2.14 -38.64
N GLU A 429 -22.50 -2.94 -39.01
CA GLU A 429 -21.77 -3.79 -38.06
C GLU A 429 -21.04 -2.93 -37.00
N SER A 430 -20.35 -1.88 -37.44
CA SER A 430 -19.68 -0.92 -36.53
C SER A 430 -20.68 -0.24 -35.59
N ASP A 431 -21.84 0.19 -36.08
CA ASP A 431 -22.88 0.79 -35.25
C ASP A 431 -23.40 -0.20 -34.19
N THR A 432 -23.61 -1.47 -34.56
CA THR A 432 -24.01 -2.50 -33.59
C THR A 432 -22.94 -2.78 -32.54
N GLN A 433 -21.66 -2.79 -32.91
CA GLN A 433 -20.55 -2.94 -31.97
C GLN A 433 -20.45 -1.74 -31.02
N LEU A 434 -20.69 -0.53 -31.52
CA LEU A 434 -20.70 0.69 -30.73
C LEU A 434 -21.85 0.71 -29.73
N GLU A 435 -23.04 0.30 -30.12
CA GLU A 435 -24.18 0.17 -29.19
C GLU A 435 -23.94 -0.91 -28.13
N HIS A 436 -23.32 -2.05 -28.50
CA HIS A 436 -22.92 -3.06 -27.51
C HIS A 436 -21.86 -2.52 -26.53
N ALA A 437 -20.87 -1.77 -27.03
CA ALA A 437 -19.87 -1.13 -26.19
C ALA A 437 -20.51 -0.11 -25.23
N ARG A 438 -21.48 0.69 -25.70
CA ARG A 438 -22.25 1.62 -24.86
C ARG A 438 -23.01 0.89 -23.76
N ALA A 439 -23.78 -0.14 -24.11
CA ALA A 439 -24.53 -0.93 -23.13
C ALA A 439 -23.60 -1.59 -22.11
N SER A 440 -22.42 -2.06 -22.52
CA SER A 440 -21.41 -2.61 -21.61
C SER A 440 -20.84 -1.54 -20.68
N VAL A 441 -20.58 -0.33 -21.17
CA VAL A 441 -20.12 0.79 -20.33
C VAL A 441 -21.21 1.20 -19.33
N ASP A 442 -22.46 1.31 -19.77
CA ASP A 442 -23.59 1.66 -18.89
C ASP A 442 -23.76 0.61 -17.77
N ALA A 443 -23.63 -0.67 -18.09
CA ALA A 443 -23.68 -1.75 -17.09
C ALA A 443 -22.53 -1.66 -16.07
N ILE A 444 -21.32 -1.31 -16.51
CA ILE A 444 -20.16 -1.09 -15.62
C ILE A 444 -20.39 0.13 -14.73
N VAL A 445 -20.91 1.22 -15.28
CA VAL A 445 -21.23 2.45 -14.52
C VAL A 445 -22.29 2.17 -13.46
N GLU A 446 -23.32 1.39 -13.78
CA GLU A 446 -24.33 0.95 -12.81
C GLU A 446 -23.71 0.07 -11.71
N GLN A 447 -22.86 -0.89 -12.07
CA GLN A 447 -22.14 -1.72 -11.10
C GLN A 447 -21.24 -0.88 -10.18
N GLN A 448 -20.53 0.11 -10.72
CA GLN A 448 -19.71 1.03 -9.94
C GLN A 448 -20.58 1.90 -9.01
N GLY A 449 -21.76 2.33 -9.46
CA GLY A 449 -22.73 3.04 -8.63
C GLY A 449 -23.21 2.21 -7.45
N MET A 450 -23.54 0.94 -7.69
CA MET A 450 -23.94 -0.01 -6.64
C MET A 450 -22.81 -0.27 -5.64
N LEU A 451 -21.58 -0.44 -6.11
CA LEU A 451 -20.41 -0.59 -5.24
C LEU A 451 -20.19 0.67 -4.39
N ARG A 452 -20.32 1.86 -4.97
CA ARG A 452 -20.19 3.13 -4.24
C ARG A 452 -21.26 3.27 -3.16
N LEU A 453 -22.52 2.88 -3.42
CA LEU A 453 -23.57 2.86 -2.41
C LEU A 453 -23.25 1.88 -1.27
N SER A 454 -22.80 0.67 -1.61
CA SER A 454 -22.37 -0.33 -0.62
C SER A 454 -21.20 0.16 0.24
N MET A 455 -20.21 0.84 -0.37
CA MET A 455 -19.11 1.47 0.36
C MET A 455 -19.59 2.55 1.32
N SER A 456 -20.51 3.41 0.87
CA SER A 456 -21.12 4.44 1.73
C SER A 456 -21.86 3.84 2.92
N ASP A 457 -22.58 2.73 2.73
CA ASP A 457 -23.24 2.02 3.83
C ASP A 457 -22.23 1.43 4.82
N MET A 458 -21.12 0.85 4.32
CA MET A 458 -20.03 0.35 5.16
C MET A 458 -19.32 1.48 5.94
N GLU A 459 -19.11 2.64 5.33
CA GLU A 459 -18.56 3.82 6.00
C GLU A 459 -19.44 4.27 7.17
N HIS A 460 -20.76 4.29 6.99
CA HIS A 460 -21.70 4.58 8.08
C HIS A 460 -21.62 3.57 9.22
N VAL A 461 -21.46 2.27 8.92
CA VAL A 461 -21.27 1.23 9.95
C VAL A 461 -19.95 1.40 10.68
N ILE A 462 -18.87 1.73 9.96
CA ILE A 462 -17.55 1.99 10.57
C ILE A 462 -17.64 3.19 11.52
N GLU A 463 -18.33 4.26 11.13
CA GLU A 463 -18.49 5.44 11.97
C GLU A 463 -19.30 5.16 13.24
N ASP A 464 -20.42 4.43 13.12
CA ASP A 464 -21.20 3.98 14.30
C ASP A 464 -20.38 3.06 15.22
N LEU A 465 -19.55 2.18 14.66
CA LEU A 465 -18.65 1.33 15.44
C LEU A 465 -17.55 2.14 16.13
N LYS A 466 -16.98 3.15 15.46
CA LYS A 466 -16.01 4.07 16.07
C LYS A 466 -16.62 4.84 17.24
N GLU A 467 -17.82 5.38 17.09
CA GLU A 467 -18.52 6.09 18.18
C GLU A 467 -18.74 5.15 19.37
N LYS A 468 -19.22 3.92 19.11
CA LYS A 468 -19.41 2.90 20.14
C LYS A 468 -18.10 2.52 20.82
N TYR A 469 -17.00 2.41 20.07
CA TYR A 469 -15.68 2.12 20.59
C TYR A 469 -15.19 3.25 21.50
N SER A 470 -15.21 4.51 21.07
CA SER A 470 -14.80 5.65 21.91
C SER A 470 -15.65 5.76 23.18
N LYS A 471 -16.94 5.44 23.11
CA LYS A 471 -17.83 5.40 24.28
C LYS A 471 -17.56 4.20 25.20
N ALA A 472 -17.01 3.11 24.69
CA ALA A 472 -16.59 1.97 25.50
C ALA A 472 -15.24 2.25 26.16
N GLU A 473 -14.30 2.84 25.42
CA GLU A 473 -12.97 3.24 25.88
C GLU A 473 -13.04 4.24 27.02
N THR A 474 -13.79 5.34 26.87
CA THR A 474 -14.02 6.32 27.95
C THR A 474 -14.65 5.71 29.20
N ARG A 475 -15.49 4.67 29.06
CA ARG A 475 -16.03 3.93 30.21
C ARG A 475 -14.99 3.03 30.85
N ALA A 476 -14.14 2.39 30.05
CA ALA A 476 -13.03 1.57 30.54
C ALA A 476 -12.04 2.43 31.32
N GLU A 477 -11.62 3.59 30.79
CA GLU A 477 -10.77 4.56 31.47
C GLU A 477 -11.41 5.06 32.78
N SER A 478 -12.70 5.37 32.77
CA SER A 478 -13.43 5.76 33.99
C SER A 478 -13.46 4.64 35.04
N ALA A 479 -13.60 3.39 34.60
CA ALA A 479 -13.56 2.24 35.49
C ALA A 479 -12.14 2.00 36.04
N GLU A 480 -11.12 2.13 35.21
CA GLU A 480 -9.71 2.02 35.60
C GLU A 480 -9.33 3.09 36.64
N SER A 481 -9.72 4.34 36.42
CA SER A 481 -9.52 5.43 37.38
C SER A 481 -10.18 5.13 38.73
N LYS A 482 -11.42 4.59 38.72
CA LYS A 482 -12.10 4.17 39.96
C LYS A 482 -11.40 3.00 40.64
N CYS A 483 -10.92 2.02 39.88
CA CYS A 483 -10.16 0.88 40.41
C CYS A 483 -8.82 1.32 41.02
N SER A 484 -8.12 2.28 40.41
CA SER A 484 -6.90 2.87 40.96
C SER A 484 -7.19 3.55 42.30
N LEU A 485 -8.20 4.42 42.35
CA LEU A 485 -8.60 5.09 43.60
C LEU A 485 -9.02 4.10 44.70
N LEU A 486 -9.76 3.05 44.34
CA LEU A 486 -10.14 2.00 45.29
C LEU A 486 -8.92 1.22 45.79
N THR A 487 -7.93 1.00 44.93
CA THR A 487 -6.67 0.35 45.31
C THR A 487 -5.88 1.21 46.28
N ASP A 488 -5.77 2.51 46.01
CA ASP A 488 -5.07 3.47 46.89
C ASP A 488 -5.74 3.55 48.26
N THR A 489 -7.07 3.69 48.31
CA THR A 489 -7.82 3.72 49.59
C THR A 489 -7.72 2.40 50.36
N ASN A 490 -7.70 1.25 49.67
CA ASN A 490 -7.50 -0.04 50.33
C ASN A 490 -6.09 -0.18 50.90
N LEU A 491 -5.07 0.35 50.20
CA LEU A 491 -3.71 0.42 50.70
C LEU A 491 -3.63 1.28 51.97
N GLU A 492 -4.21 2.49 51.96
CA GLU A 492 -4.28 3.37 53.12
C GLU A 492 -4.97 2.69 54.33
N LEU A 493 -6.13 2.06 54.11
CA LEU A 493 -6.82 1.31 55.16
C LEU A 493 -5.99 0.13 55.69
N SER A 494 -5.22 -0.53 54.82
CA SER A 494 -4.35 -1.64 55.23
C SER A 494 -3.19 -1.16 56.11
N GLU A 495 -2.62 0.02 55.80
CA GLU A 495 -1.60 0.67 56.63
C GLU A 495 -2.16 1.05 57.99
N GLU A 496 -3.36 1.68 58.04
CA GLU A 496 -4.03 2.01 59.29
C GLU A 496 -4.32 0.77 60.15
N LEU A 497 -4.80 -0.32 59.54
CA LEU A 497 -5.03 -1.59 60.24
C LEU A 497 -3.74 -2.18 60.77
N SER A 498 -2.63 -2.09 60.03
CA SER A 498 -1.32 -2.56 60.49
C SER A 498 -0.83 -1.75 61.69
N PHE A 499 -1.00 -0.43 61.65
CA PHE A 499 -0.66 0.48 62.74
C PHE A 499 -1.48 0.18 63.99
N LEU A 500 -2.80 0.05 63.85
CA LEU A 500 -3.69 -0.29 64.96
C LEU A 500 -3.35 -1.66 65.56
N ARG A 501 -3.02 -2.65 64.71
CA ARG A 501 -2.56 -3.97 65.17
C ARG A 501 -1.27 -3.86 65.98
N GLY A 502 -0.27 -3.11 65.51
CA GLY A 502 0.97 -2.88 66.25
C GLY A 502 0.73 -2.20 67.61
N ARG A 503 -0.22 -1.26 67.69
CA ARG A 503 -0.61 -0.63 68.95
C ARG A 503 -1.29 -1.62 69.90
N VAL A 504 -2.18 -2.48 69.40
CA VAL A 504 -2.83 -3.54 70.19
C VAL A 504 -1.79 -4.53 70.71
N GLU A 505 -0.85 -4.96 69.88
CA GLU A 505 0.25 -5.86 70.28
C GLU A 505 1.12 -5.24 71.37
N SER A 506 1.45 -3.95 71.27
CA SER A 506 2.17 -3.22 72.33
C SER A 506 1.40 -3.19 73.66
N LEU A 507 0.09 -2.91 73.61
CA LEU A 507 -0.76 -2.93 74.80
C LEU A 507 -0.89 -4.33 75.40
N GLU A 508 -1.01 -5.36 74.58
CA GLU A 508 -1.06 -6.76 75.01
C GLU A 508 0.24 -7.17 75.71
N ASN A 509 1.40 -6.80 75.16
CA ASN A 509 2.70 -7.03 75.78
C ASN A 509 2.84 -6.31 77.13
N SER A 510 2.42 -5.05 77.21
CA SER A 510 2.42 -4.28 78.45
C SER A 510 1.48 -4.88 79.50
N LEU A 511 0.29 -5.34 79.09
CA LEU A 511 -0.65 -6.03 79.96
C LEU A 511 -0.08 -7.37 80.47
N HIS A 512 0.62 -8.12 79.61
CA HIS A 512 1.27 -9.36 79.98
C HIS A 512 2.38 -9.12 81.01
N GLU A 513 3.25 -8.12 80.78
CA GLU A 513 4.30 -7.71 81.71
C GLU A 513 3.72 -7.26 83.06
N ALA A 514 2.70 -6.40 83.05
CA ALA A 514 2.02 -5.95 84.26
C ALA A 514 1.39 -7.13 85.03
N ASN A 515 0.83 -8.11 84.33
CA ASN A 515 0.30 -9.32 84.97
C ASN A 515 1.41 -10.22 85.54
N GLN A 516 2.55 -10.38 84.85
CA GLN A 516 3.71 -11.10 85.38
C GLN A 516 4.24 -10.43 86.66
N LEU A 517 4.36 -9.09 86.66
CA LEU A 517 4.76 -8.31 87.83
C LEU A 517 3.77 -8.44 88.99
N LYS A 518 2.46 -8.42 88.71
CA LYS A 518 1.43 -8.65 89.73
C LYS A 518 1.53 -10.06 90.33
N VAL A 519 1.76 -11.08 89.51
CA VAL A 519 1.92 -12.47 89.97
C VAL A 519 3.20 -12.64 90.79
N SER A 520 4.32 -12.05 90.37
CA SER A 520 5.59 -12.11 91.13
C SER A 520 5.48 -11.36 92.46
N SER A 521 4.85 -10.18 92.46
CA SER A 521 4.54 -9.43 93.68
C SER A 521 3.62 -10.20 94.62
N ALA A 522 2.55 -10.81 94.11
CA ALA A 522 1.65 -11.65 94.90
C ALA A 522 2.39 -12.86 95.53
N LYS A 523 3.32 -13.48 94.79
CA LYS A 523 4.16 -14.59 95.29
C LYS A 523 5.12 -14.14 96.39
N ASP A 524 5.72 -12.96 96.26
CA ASP A 524 6.57 -12.35 97.29
C ASP A 524 5.77 -11.97 98.55
N ILE A 525 4.58 -11.37 98.39
CA ILE A 525 3.68 -11.10 99.52
C ILE A 525 3.29 -12.40 100.22
N ALA A 526 2.97 -13.46 99.47
CA ALA A 526 2.64 -14.76 100.05
C ALA A 526 3.81 -15.38 100.83
N SER A 527 5.05 -15.28 100.33
CA SER A 527 6.24 -15.77 101.04
C SER A 527 6.50 -14.97 102.33
N LYS A 528 6.44 -13.63 102.27
CA LYS A 528 6.55 -12.74 103.43
C LYS A 528 5.46 -13.00 104.47
N THR A 529 4.22 -13.17 104.01
CA THR A 529 3.08 -13.49 104.88
C THR A 529 3.29 -14.81 105.60
N LYS A 530 3.80 -15.84 104.89
CA LYS A 530 4.16 -17.12 105.51
C LYS A 530 5.23 -16.96 106.58
N THR A 531 6.30 -16.19 106.32
CA THR A 531 7.34 -15.92 107.32
C THR A 531 6.80 -15.18 108.55
N ILE A 532 5.94 -14.18 108.35
CA ILE A 532 5.28 -13.45 109.45
C ILE A 532 4.41 -14.41 110.26
N MET A 533 3.61 -15.24 109.59
CA MET A 533 2.76 -16.24 110.24
C MET A 533 3.57 -17.23 111.08
N ASP A 534 4.70 -17.74 110.56
CA ASP A 534 5.61 -18.61 111.31
C ASP A 534 6.20 -17.90 112.55
N LEU A 535 6.55 -16.61 112.43
CA LEU A 535 7.04 -15.81 113.55
C LEU A 535 5.94 -15.56 114.61
N VAL A 536 4.71 -15.27 114.18
CA VAL A 536 3.56 -15.11 115.07
C VAL A 536 3.25 -16.41 115.81
N ALA A 537 3.32 -17.56 115.12
CA ALA A 537 3.16 -18.87 115.76
C ALA A 537 4.25 -19.14 116.82
N LYS A 538 5.52 -18.85 116.51
CA LYS A 538 6.62 -18.91 117.50
C LYS A 538 6.38 -17.99 118.69
N LEU A 539 5.93 -16.75 118.44
CA LEU A 539 5.62 -15.79 119.49
C LEU A 539 4.45 -16.26 120.37
N ALA A 540 3.43 -16.90 119.78
CA ALA A 540 2.31 -17.48 120.51
C ALA A 540 2.76 -18.64 121.42
N LEU A 541 3.63 -19.53 120.93
CA LEU A 541 4.21 -20.61 121.75
C LEU A 541 5.08 -20.07 122.90
N GLU A 542 5.87 -19.02 122.67
CA GLU A 542 6.63 -18.36 123.72
C GLU A 542 5.72 -17.66 124.75
N ARG A 543 4.65 -17.00 124.30
CA ARG A 543 3.63 -16.43 125.21
C ARG A 543 3.00 -17.51 126.08
N GLU A 544 2.63 -18.66 125.52
CA GLU A 544 2.09 -19.81 126.26
C GLU A 544 3.11 -20.36 127.27
N ARG A 545 4.37 -20.56 126.84
CA ARG A 545 5.48 -21.00 127.70
C ARG A 545 5.68 -20.05 128.89
N LEU A 546 5.74 -18.73 128.62
CA LEU A 546 5.88 -17.70 129.66
C LEU A 546 4.66 -17.68 130.58
N HIS A 547 3.44 -17.84 130.05
CA HIS A 547 2.22 -17.91 130.84
C HIS A 547 2.26 -19.08 131.83
N VAL A 548 2.64 -20.29 131.38
CA VAL A 548 2.81 -21.47 132.23
C VAL A 548 3.87 -21.23 133.32
N GLN A 549 4.99 -20.58 132.98
CA GLN A 549 6.01 -20.20 133.96
C GLN A 549 5.47 -19.23 135.00
N ILE A 550 4.75 -18.18 134.58
CA ILE A 550 4.12 -17.19 135.48
C ILE A 550 3.13 -17.86 136.42
N VAL A 551 2.24 -18.73 135.93
CA VAL A 551 1.27 -19.47 136.75
C VAL A 551 1.98 -20.35 137.78
N THR A 552 3.05 -21.04 137.37
CA THR A 552 3.85 -21.89 138.27
C THR A 552 4.54 -21.07 139.36
N LEU A 553 5.17 -19.95 138.99
CA LEU A 553 5.82 -19.03 139.93
C LEU A 553 4.81 -18.40 140.88
N THR A 554 3.64 -18.01 140.38
CA THR A 554 2.53 -17.48 141.17
C THR A 554 2.04 -18.51 142.20
N LYS A 555 1.91 -19.78 141.81
CA LYS A 555 1.57 -20.88 142.73
C LYS A 555 2.65 -21.08 143.80
N LYS A 556 3.93 -21.07 143.43
CA LYS A 556 5.07 -21.12 144.38
C LYS A 556 5.06 -19.93 145.34
N ASN A 557 4.86 -18.72 144.85
CA ASN A 557 4.76 -17.51 145.67
C ASN A 557 3.56 -17.59 146.63
N ARG A 558 2.42 -18.13 146.19
CA ARG A 558 1.26 -18.37 147.07
C ARG A 558 1.59 -19.37 148.19
N MET A 559 2.28 -20.47 147.89
CA MET A 559 2.73 -21.43 148.92
C MET A 559 3.75 -20.82 149.88
N LEU A 560 4.69 -20.02 149.38
CA LEU A 560 5.65 -19.29 150.23
C LEU A 560 4.95 -18.26 151.12
N ALA A 561 4.00 -17.49 150.58
CA ALA A 561 3.20 -16.54 151.36
C ALA A 561 2.36 -17.26 152.43
N GLN A 562 1.81 -18.44 152.11
CA GLN A 562 1.12 -19.28 153.09
C GLN A 562 2.08 -19.79 154.19
N LYS A 563 3.29 -20.24 153.82
CA LYS A 563 4.35 -20.65 154.75
C LYS A 563 4.84 -19.49 155.63
N CYS A 564 4.94 -18.27 155.10
CA CYS A 564 5.21 -17.06 155.87
C CYS A 564 4.05 -16.72 156.82
N LYS A 565 2.79 -16.97 156.42
CA LYS A 565 1.60 -16.74 157.27
C LYS A 565 1.50 -17.77 158.41
N GLU A 566 1.92 -19.01 158.17
CA GLU A 566 2.07 -20.04 159.22
C GLU A 566 3.18 -19.69 160.23
N ASN A 567 4.28 -19.08 159.79
CA ASN A 567 5.37 -18.65 160.68
C ASN A 567 5.13 -17.31 161.42
N VAL A 568 4.06 -16.57 161.09
CA VAL A 568 3.71 -15.27 161.72
C VAL A 568 2.46 -15.39 162.63
N SER A 569 1.69 -16.47 162.54
CA SER A 569 0.43 -16.65 163.31
C SER A 569 0.62 -17.10 164.77
N GLU A 570 1.84 -17.17 165.31
CA GLU A 570 2.10 -17.62 166.69
C GLU A 570 2.54 -16.53 167.68
N ARG A 571 2.68 -15.24 167.30
CA ARG A 571 2.93 -14.17 168.29
C ARG A 571 2.26 -12.81 168.01
N ILE A 572 1.05 -12.71 168.57
CA ILE A 572 0.50 -11.61 169.40
C ILE A 572 0.10 -10.26 168.74
N LEU A 573 -1.19 -9.97 168.93
CA LEU A 573 -1.92 -8.71 169.07
C LEU A 573 -1.14 -7.39 169.33
N LEU A 574 -1.77 -6.32 168.81
CA LEU A 574 -1.76 -4.90 169.26
C LEU A 574 -0.84 -3.93 168.47
N CYS A 575 -1.42 -3.13 167.56
CA CYS A 575 -1.62 -1.68 167.78
C CYS A 575 -2.28 -0.95 166.59
N LYS A 576 -2.93 0.16 166.98
CA LYS A 576 -3.78 1.11 166.27
C LYS A 576 -3.08 1.96 165.18
N ASN A 577 -3.85 2.24 164.13
CA ASN A 577 -4.18 3.56 163.55
C ASN A 577 -3.24 4.31 162.57
N VAL A 578 -3.89 4.75 161.46
CA VAL A 578 -3.99 6.12 160.90
C VAL A 578 -3.46 6.35 159.47
N THR A 579 -4.45 6.63 158.59
CA THR A 579 -4.51 7.50 157.38
C THR A 579 -3.68 7.14 156.14
N THR A 580 -4.11 7.37 154.89
CA THR A 580 -4.76 8.56 154.32
C THR A 580 -5.28 8.25 152.89
N THR A 581 -6.51 8.69 152.59
CA THR A 581 -6.99 9.41 151.38
C THR A 581 -6.65 9.00 149.94
N GLU A 582 -7.72 9.02 149.12
CA GLU A 582 -7.82 9.45 147.70
C GLU A 582 -7.12 8.57 146.63
N GLY A 583 -7.66 8.37 145.43
CA GLY A 583 -8.74 9.07 144.76
C GLY A 583 -9.30 8.29 143.57
N GLU A 584 -10.52 8.70 143.25
CA GLU A 584 -11.27 8.47 142.02
C GLU A 584 -10.57 9.13 140.82
N LEU A 585 -10.72 8.61 139.61
CA LEU A 585 -10.92 9.39 138.37
C LEU A 585 -11.23 8.46 137.18
N ARG A 586 -12.24 8.88 136.43
CA ARG A 586 -12.90 8.20 135.30
C ARG A 586 -12.21 8.58 133.95
N PRO A 587 -12.78 8.27 132.76
CA PRO A 587 -12.08 7.97 131.52
C PRO A 587 -11.73 9.22 130.70
N SER A 588 -11.06 9.07 129.55
CA SER A 588 -11.03 10.12 128.53
C SER A 588 -10.93 9.56 127.10
N GLN A 589 -11.95 9.88 126.30
CA GLN A 589 -11.86 10.09 124.86
C GLN A 589 -11.26 11.49 124.58
N ALA A 590 -10.50 11.63 123.49
CA ALA A 590 -10.43 12.82 122.63
C ALA A 590 -9.80 12.38 121.29
N LYS A 591 -10.52 12.43 120.15
CA LYS A 591 -10.67 13.56 119.18
C LYS A 591 -9.32 14.06 118.63
N ARG A 592 -9.00 13.87 117.34
CA ARG A 592 -9.54 14.45 116.07
C ARG A 592 -8.82 15.76 115.68
N ALA A 593 -8.28 15.80 114.46
CA ALA A 593 -8.25 16.90 113.48
C ALA A 593 -7.53 16.32 112.24
N GLY A 594 -7.96 16.40 110.98
CA GLY A 594 -8.64 17.41 110.15
C GLY A 594 -7.96 17.26 108.76
N ASN A 595 -8.55 17.37 107.58
CA ASN A 595 -9.59 18.27 107.08
C ASN A 595 -10.22 17.70 105.80
N THR A 596 -11.50 17.98 105.61
CA THR A 596 -12.24 18.09 104.33
C THR A 596 -12.19 19.56 103.85
N PRO A 597 -12.56 19.96 102.61
CA PRO A 597 -13.99 20.15 102.23
C PRO A 597 -14.33 19.90 100.72
N GLN A 598 -15.53 19.36 100.42
CA GLN A 598 -16.71 19.96 99.72
C GLN A 598 -16.49 20.25 98.21
N GLU A 599 -17.48 20.12 97.31
CA GLU A 599 -18.85 20.66 97.41
C GLU A 599 -19.82 20.03 96.39
N GLU A 600 -21.11 20.22 96.67
CA GLU A 600 -22.30 19.71 95.97
C GLU A 600 -22.78 20.63 94.84
N VAL A 601 -23.44 20.00 93.85
CA VAL A 601 -24.68 20.37 93.12
C VAL A 601 -25.10 21.84 93.00
N GLU A 602 -25.35 22.29 91.76
CA GLU A 602 -26.50 23.15 91.46
C GLU A 602 -26.99 22.94 90.00
N ALA A 603 -28.31 23.00 89.82
CA ALA A 603 -29.03 22.95 88.56
C ALA A 603 -29.69 24.32 88.33
N ASP A 604 -29.81 24.77 87.08
CA ASP A 604 -30.79 25.80 86.71
C ASP A 604 -31.22 25.70 85.23
N GLU A 605 -32.33 26.39 84.94
CA GLU A 605 -33.43 26.11 84.02
C GLU A 605 -33.43 26.95 82.70
N VAL A 606 -33.79 26.30 81.57
CA VAL A 606 -34.60 26.65 80.35
C VAL A 606 -34.87 28.15 80.01
N ILE A 607 -34.89 28.71 78.76
CA ILE A 607 -35.72 28.46 77.52
C ILE A 607 -35.15 29.24 76.26
N PRO A 608 -35.75 29.24 75.02
CA PRO A 608 -35.37 28.46 73.80
C PRO A 608 -35.06 29.32 72.53
N VAL A 609 -34.65 28.72 71.39
CA VAL A 609 -35.18 28.96 70.01
C VAL A 609 -34.81 27.75 69.11
N GLU A 610 -35.79 27.32 68.30
CA GLU A 610 -35.86 26.26 67.26
C GLU A 610 -34.82 26.48 66.11
N ASP A 611 -34.38 25.52 65.28
CA ASP A 611 -35.17 24.59 64.46
C ASP A 611 -34.35 23.41 63.84
N GLU A 612 -35.09 22.31 63.61
CA GLU A 612 -34.97 21.15 62.71
C GLU A 612 -33.77 20.17 62.60
N SER A 613 -34.12 18.91 62.94
CA SER A 613 -33.81 17.62 62.24
C SER A 613 -32.37 17.08 62.28
N GLY A 614 -32.05 15.86 62.73
CA GLY A 614 -32.82 14.71 63.16
C GLY A 614 -31.86 13.49 63.29
N ALA A 615 -32.11 12.65 64.29
CA ALA A 615 -31.56 11.30 64.52
C ALA A 615 -30.07 11.18 64.93
N GLY A 616 -29.83 11.17 66.25
CA GLY A 616 -28.63 10.60 66.85
C GLY A 616 -28.78 9.10 67.17
N SER A 617 -27.65 8.41 67.25
CA SER A 617 -27.55 7.17 68.03
C SER A 617 -26.11 6.91 68.47
N ALA A 618 -25.91 6.82 69.78
CA ALA A 618 -24.86 6.05 70.43
C ALA A 618 -25.25 5.92 71.92
N PRO A 619 -24.69 5.00 72.71
CA PRO A 619 -24.16 3.65 72.41
C PRO A 619 -24.60 2.62 73.48
N GLU A 620 -24.52 1.30 73.23
CA GLU A 620 -23.99 0.35 74.23
C GLU A 620 -23.92 -1.12 73.77
N THR A 621 -22.91 -1.79 74.35
CA THR A 621 -22.72 -3.23 74.59
C THR A 621 -22.35 -4.20 73.46
N VAL A 622 -21.06 -4.51 73.48
CA VAL A 622 -20.42 -5.81 73.18
C VAL A 622 -21.35 -7.00 73.45
N ARG A 623 -21.65 -7.79 72.40
CA ARG A 623 -21.91 -9.23 72.50
C ARG A 623 -21.14 -9.95 71.40
N SER A 624 -20.46 -11.00 71.83
CA SER A 624 -19.72 -11.99 71.05
C SER A 624 -20.46 -12.50 69.81
N ILE A 625 -19.75 -12.58 68.69
CA ILE A 625 -20.22 -13.24 67.46
C ILE A 625 -20.00 -14.75 67.61
N GLU A 626 -21.10 -15.48 67.78
CA GLU A 626 -21.16 -16.94 67.66
C GLU A 626 -21.40 -17.28 66.17
N PRO A 627 -20.61 -18.17 65.53
CA PRO A 627 -20.73 -18.45 64.11
C PRO A 627 -21.73 -19.60 63.90
N THR A 628 -23.03 -19.34 64.01
CA THR A 628 -24.03 -20.28 63.50
C THR A 628 -25.23 -19.56 62.92
N MET A 629 -25.69 -20.06 61.76
CA MET A 629 -26.89 -19.66 61.01
C MET A 629 -26.70 -18.60 59.91
N LEU A 630 -25.76 -18.78 58.98
CA LEU A 630 -26.04 -18.39 57.60
C LEU A 630 -27.02 -19.39 57.00
N ASN A 631 -28.24 -18.95 56.75
CA ASN A 631 -29.30 -19.76 56.14
C ASN A 631 -28.83 -20.28 54.76
N TRP A 632 -28.50 -21.57 54.69
CA TRP A 632 -28.11 -22.31 53.48
C TRP A 632 -29.04 -22.04 52.28
N LYS A 633 -30.30 -21.72 52.56
CA LYS A 633 -31.30 -21.30 51.57
C LYS A 633 -30.85 -20.09 50.73
N TYR A 634 -30.27 -19.06 51.34
CA TYR A 634 -29.84 -17.85 50.61
C TYR A 634 -28.58 -18.09 49.80
N ILE A 635 -27.66 -18.91 50.30
CA ILE A 635 -26.48 -19.34 49.55
C ILE A 635 -26.91 -20.19 48.35
N SER A 636 -27.84 -21.14 48.55
CA SER A 636 -28.37 -21.95 47.46
C SER A 636 -29.14 -21.13 46.42
N ALA A 637 -29.86 -20.08 46.84
CA ALA A 637 -30.57 -19.18 45.94
C ALA A 637 -29.60 -18.30 45.14
N ALA A 638 -28.53 -17.81 45.77
CA ALA A 638 -27.49 -17.03 45.09
C ALA A 638 -26.73 -17.88 44.06
N VAL A 639 -26.41 -19.14 44.39
CA VAL A 639 -25.75 -20.08 43.47
C VAL A 639 -26.68 -20.48 42.32
N LEU A 640 -27.98 -20.69 42.57
CA LEU A 640 -28.97 -20.94 41.52
C LEU A 640 -29.16 -19.72 40.59
N ALA A 641 -29.13 -18.51 41.13
CA ALA A 641 -29.18 -17.29 40.32
C ALA A 641 -27.92 -17.13 39.44
N LEU A 642 -26.75 -17.47 39.97
CA LEU A 642 -25.48 -17.47 39.23
C LEU A 642 -25.46 -18.55 38.14
N LEU A 643 -25.95 -19.76 38.43
CA LEU A 643 -26.09 -20.83 37.44
C LEU A 643 -27.09 -20.45 36.34
N ALA A 644 -28.21 -19.80 36.68
CA ALA A 644 -29.16 -19.29 35.70
C ALA A 644 -28.53 -18.22 34.80
N ALA A 645 -27.72 -17.30 35.36
CA ALA A 645 -27.01 -16.29 34.59
C ALA A 645 -25.96 -16.91 33.65
N VAL A 646 -25.23 -17.94 34.10
CA VAL A 646 -24.25 -18.67 33.27
C VAL A 646 -24.94 -19.44 32.14
N VAL A 647 -26.11 -20.05 32.40
CA VAL A 647 -26.89 -20.73 31.36
C VAL A 647 -27.43 -19.75 30.32
N VAL A 648 -27.90 -18.56 30.75
CA VAL A 648 -28.34 -17.49 29.82
C VAL A 648 -27.16 -16.96 29.00
N TYR A 649 -25.99 -16.80 29.61
CA TYR A 649 -24.77 -16.39 28.92
C TYR A 649 -24.31 -17.43 27.90
N TYR A 650 -24.36 -18.73 28.23
CA TYR A 650 -24.07 -19.81 27.28
C TYR A 650 -25.09 -19.87 26.13
N TYR A 651 -26.37 -19.63 26.41
CA TYR A 651 -27.41 -19.58 25.37
C TYR A 651 -27.34 -18.34 24.48
N GLN A 652 -26.76 -17.23 24.95
CA GLN A 652 -26.49 -16.04 24.13
C GLN A 652 -25.19 -16.15 23.32
N SER A 653 -24.27 -17.03 23.73
CA SER A 653 -22.97 -17.20 23.06
C SER A 653 -22.96 -18.30 22.00
N ASP A 654 -24.03 -19.12 21.92
CA ASP A 654 -24.14 -20.23 20.97
C ASP A 654 -25.18 -19.91 19.88
N ASP A 655 -24.75 -19.15 18.87
CA ASP A 655 -25.54 -18.74 17.69
C ASP A 655 -26.05 -19.95 16.87
N GLY A 656 -25.47 -21.14 17.10
CA GLY A 656 -25.85 -22.40 16.42
C GLY A 656 -27.23 -22.95 16.84
N VAL A 657 -27.70 -22.67 18.06
CA VAL A 657 -28.98 -23.22 18.56
C VAL A 657 -30.18 -22.39 18.09
N GLN A 658 -30.01 -21.08 17.90
CA GLN A 658 -31.01 -20.20 17.28
C GLN A 658 -31.23 -20.58 15.81
N GLN A 659 -30.18 -20.99 15.10
CA GLN A 659 -30.25 -21.44 13.70
C GLN A 659 -30.96 -22.80 13.54
N LEU A 660 -30.76 -23.73 14.48
CA LEU A 660 -31.45 -25.03 14.50
C LEU A 660 -32.94 -24.91 14.85
N LEU A 661 -33.32 -23.99 15.74
CA LEU A 661 -34.74 -23.73 16.05
C LEU A 661 -35.47 -23.04 14.90
N ARG A 662 -34.79 -22.17 14.13
CA ARG A 662 -35.35 -21.55 12.92
C ARG A 662 -35.57 -22.54 11.78
N GLN A 663 -34.75 -23.58 11.67
CA GLN A 663 -34.98 -24.65 10.69
C GLN A 663 -36.08 -25.63 11.11
N PHE A 664 -36.39 -25.74 12.40
CA PHE A 664 -37.42 -26.67 12.88
C PHE A 664 -38.82 -26.04 12.97
N VAL A 665 -38.90 -24.70 13.06
CA VAL A 665 -40.15 -23.95 13.11
C VAL A 665 -40.12 -22.88 12.00
N GLY A 666 -40.24 -23.35 10.75
CA GLY A 666 -40.70 -22.62 9.55
C GLY A 666 -40.19 -21.20 9.33
#